data_AF-A0A0F0HDG8-F1
#
_entry.id   AF-A0A0F0HDG8-F1
#
_cell.length_a   1.000
_cell.length_b   1.000
_cell.length_c   1.000
_cell.angle_alpha   90.00
_cell.angle_beta   90.00
_cell.angle_gamma   90.00
#
_symmetry.space_group_name_H-M   'P 1'
#
loop_
_entity.id
_entity.type
_entity.pdbx_description
1 polymer ?
#
loop_
_entity_poly.entity_id
_entity_poly.type
_entity_poly.pdbx_seq_one_letter_code
_entity_poly.pdbx_strand_id
1 'polypeptide(L)'
;MSSDQTGLLVKRLKALLTSDTERRQLCVLLGAGATVPLVPGVAELTVQAEQWADESVATPSEQPGAVSPRATSEQTGRINRYAQSLELVKRVRGTSGVRAFVQRAIFQPYEGELPPGLAHRPLTDSEFERIEFDVARWRVPSGLKALSRIISDHRARICRYLLTTNFDILLQTAMRAQGLTVQTYAVSHNATPTGFRLNSDERMVLHLHGDARGGTLHSPVEIGKPRMLLERWLGRHLQGKVLLVVGYSGWDDVIRRTFQSELNEFTAEDPETSLEVLWAVYEDETNHNHINPKLENFFREHALHVTPFYGIERDRLFGELADALAEPPPPDGEAPPALRVSSFHSRVNELTKYYGFGQTGVSRSTEPSLIFWPHRLRSPHLIHGVHALAAVLFSKMGIPVELHLDDTGIFEPNASRVAARFKEAVSAWFSVCGAPRLPEVFRMNELLRSMSEPDRSARLWTLANSFYAPTNYVFDTLAAAKVINTRDDNSVNVPHSPAHKVLRPLYTWLALENALDRHGLGKSDEAAVVTLGGQDEQKMWDLWRARNSNPPLSSVYVRRLVALADGRNLWTHESLNRDATYHVDDLKRFVRQAQADPSKGNDLLEWFFTVAVRLAATVSDARVAQLVHDGRVLANWGEAQLTLREDPVGASASIANAVSSWFHAETEETT
;
A
#
# COMPACT_ATOMS: atom_id res chain seq x y z
N MET A 1 -19.35 21.50 -0.89
CA MET A 1 -19.37 20.88 -2.22
C MET A 1 -18.92 19.44 -2.03
N SER A 2 -19.80 18.46 -2.24
CA SER A 2 -19.46 17.04 -2.11
C SER A 2 -18.49 16.68 -3.24
N SER A 3 -17.30 16.18 -2.86
CA SER A 3 -16.31 15.59 -3.77
C SER A 3 -16.95 14.39 -4.49
N ASP A 4 -16.82 14.31 -5.82
CA ASP A 4 -17.30 13.17 -6.61
C ASP A 4 -16.47 11.91 -6.32
N GLN A 5 -16.81 11.22 -5.24
CA GLN A 5 -16.12 10.04 -4.74
C GLN A 5 -16.16 8.87 -5.75
N THR A 6 -17.23 8.77 -6.55
CA THR A 6 -17.35 7.73 -7.58
C THR A 6 -16.29 7.92 -8.65
N GLY A 7 -16.14 9.13 -9.20
CA GLY A 7 -15.11 9.44 -10.18
C GLY A 7 -13.67 9.22 -9.66
N LEU A 8 -13.42 9.51 -8.38
CA LEU A 8 -12.12 9.23 -7.74
C LEU A 8 -11.82 7.73 -7.66
N LEU A 9 -12.81 6.93 -7.23
CA LEU A 9 -12.67 5.48 -7.15
C LEU A 9 -12.51 4.86 -8.54
N VAL A 10 -13.29 5.30 -9.53
CA VAL A 10 -13.17 4.89 -10.94
C VAL A 10 -11.76 5.17 -11.46
N LYS A 11 -11.24 6.38 -11.24
CA LYS A 11 -9.88 6.75 -11.67
C LYS A 11 -8.82 5.86 -11.03
N ARG A 12 -8.96 5.54 -9.73
CA ARG A 12 -8.05 4.64 -9.02
C ARG A 12 -8.10 3.21 -9.58
N LEU A 13 -9.30 2.68 -9.83
CA LEU A 13 -9.51 1.33 -10.37
C LEU A 13 -9.05 1.23 -11.83
N LYS A 14 -9.31 2.24 -12.67
CA LYS A 14 -8.79 2.31 -14.04
C LYS A 14 -7.26 2.25 -14.02
N ALA A 15 -6.62 3.12 -13.23
CA ALA A 15 -5.17 3.10 -13.09
C ALA A 15 -4.65 1.74 -12.61
N LEU A 16 -5.33 1.06 -11.69
CA LEU A 16 -4.95 -0.28 -11.23
C LEU A 16 -5.06 -1.35 -12.34
N LEU A 17 -6.06 -1.25 -13.20
CA LEU A 17 -6.35 -2.25 -14.24
C LEU A 17 -5.59 -2.00 -15.56
N THR A 18 -5.12 -0.78 -15.81
CA THR A 18 -4.45 -0.40 -17.06
C THR A 18 -3.00 0.01 -16.90
N SER A 19 -2.53 0.35 -15.69
CA SER A 19 -1.16 0.80 -15.49
C SER A 19 -0.16 -0.36 -15.59
N ASP A 20 0.84 -0.20 -16.46
CA ASP A 20 1.96 -1.14 -16.54
C ASP A 20 2.89 -1.08 -15.31
N THR A 21 2.82 -0.01 -14.52
CA THR A 21 3.62 0.17 -13.30
C THR A 21 2.97 -0.39 -12.04
N GLU A 22 1.66 -0.67 -12.05
CA GLU A 22 0.96 -1.26 -10.91
C GLU A 22 0.97 -2.78 -11.08
N ARG A 23 1.71 -3.50 -10.22
CA ARG A 23 1.85 -4.96 -10.31
C ARG A 23 0.81 -5.71 -9.47
N ARG A 24 0.13 -5.02 -8.56
CA ARG A 24 -0.83 -5.64 -7.63
C ARG A 24 -2.10 -6.01 -8.37
N GLN A 25 -2.66 -7.17 -8.00
CA GLN A 25 -3.93 -7.61 -8.55
C GLN A 25 -5.10 -7.01 -7.77
N LEU A 26 -6.18 -6.70 -8.48
CA LEU A 26 -7.46 -6.35 -7.90
C LEU A 26 -8.19 -7.62 -7.45
N CYS A 27 -8.39 -7.77 -6.15
CA CYS A 27 -9.33 -8.71 -5.57
C CYS A 27 -10.66 -8.01 -5.31
N VAL A 28 -11.77 -8.72 -5.45
CA VAL A 28 -13.12 -8.17 -5.26
C VAL A 28 -13.85 -8.95 -4.17
N LEU A 29 -14.44 -8.22 -3.23
CA LEU A 29 -15.37 -8.75 -2.23
C LEU A 29 -16.75 -8.12 -2.42
N LEU A 30 -17.74 -8.95 -2.72
CA LEU A 30 -19.15 -8.54 -2.85
C LEU A 30 -19.97 -8.98 -1.64
N GLY A 31 -20.65 -8.02 -1.02
CA GLY A 31 -21.67 -8.27 -0.01
C GLY A 31 -23.09 -8.17 -0.55
N ALA A 32 -24.08 -8.36 0.35
CA ALA A 32 -25.48 -8.50 -0.05
C ALA A 32 -26.03 -7.24 -0.75
N GLY A 33 -25.51 -6.06 -0.43
CA GLY A 33 -25.87 -4.83 -1.13
C GLY A 33 -25.52 -4.85 -2.62
N ALA A 34 -24.60 -5.72 -3.05
CA ALA A 34 -24.22 -5.85 -4.45
C ALA A 34 -25.29 -6.54 -5.31
N THR A 35 -26.29 -7.21 -4.72
CA THR A 35 -27.36 -7.90 -5.46
C THR A 35 -28.75 -7.31 -5.23
N VAL A 36 -28.86 -6.33 -4.34
CA VAL A 36 -30.06 -5.49 -4.17
C VAL A 36 -30.31 -4.65 -5.45
N PRO A 37 -31.58 -4.47 -5.86
CA PRO A 37 -32.81 -4.96 -5.24
C PRO A 37 -33.30 -6.31 -5.77
N LEU A 38 -32.53 -7.01 -6.62
CA LEU A 38 -32.98 -8.27 -7.22
C LEU A 38 -33.06 -9.41 -6.21
N VAL A 39 -32.13 -9.44 -5.26
CA VAL A 39 -32.19 -10.29 -4.07
C VAL A 39 -32.53 -9.40 -2.87
N PRO A 40 -33.50 -9.79 -2.02
CA PRO A 40 -33.91 -9.00 -0.87
C PRO A 40 -32.75 -8.70 0.08
N GLY A 41 -32.70 -7.46 0.58
CA GLY A 41 -31.75 -7.08 1.62
C GLY A 41 -32.12 -7.68 2.99
N VAL A 42 -31.22 -7.60 3.98
CA VAL A 42 -31.41 -8.19 5.32
C VAL A 42 -32.72 -7.77 6.00
N ALA A 43 -33.12 -6.50 5.86
CA ALA A 43 -34.36 -6.01 6.45
C ALA A 43 -35.60 -6.68 5.84
N GLU A 44 -35.62 -6.84 4.51
CA GLU A 44 -36.72 -7.49 3.81
C GLU A 44 -36.73 -9.01 4.04
N LEU A 45 -35.55 -9.65 4.04
CA LEU A 45 -35.40 -11.07 4.41
C LEU A 45 -35.90 -11.35 5.83
N THR A 46 -35.74 -10.41 6.76
CA THR A 46 -36.25 -10.55 8.13
C THR A 46 -37.78 -10.67 8.13
N VAL A 47 -38.46 -9.78 7.40
CA VAL A 47 -39.92 -9.79 7.28
C VAL A 47 -40.40 -11.05 6.55
N GLN A 48 -39.75 -11.41 5.44
CA GLN A 48 -40.10 -12.63 4.70
C GLN A 48 -39.85 -13.91 5.52
N ALA A 49 -38.84 -13.94 6.38
CA ALA A 49 -38.57 -15.07 7.28
C ALA A 49 -39.65 -15.21 8.36
N GLU A 50 -40.08 -14.09 8.96
CA GLU A 50 -41.19 -14.05 9.91
C GLU A 50 -42.48 -14.58 9.26
N GLN A 51 -42.82 -14.08 8.07
CA GLN A 51 -43.98 -14.55 7.28
C GLN A 51 -43.89 -16.04 6.92
N TRP A 52 -42.71 -16.51 6.51
CA TRP A 52 -42.48 -17.91 6.16
C TRP A 52 -42.68 -18.83 7.36
N ALA A 53 -42.27 -18.42 8.57
CA ALA A 53 -42.57 -19.17 9.78
C ALA A 53 -44.09 -19.25 10.02
N ASP A 54 -44.81 -18.14 9.83
CA ASP A 54 -46.25 -18.01 10.08
C ASP A 54 -47.14 -18.76 9.06
N GLU A 55 -46.74 -18.83 7.78
CA GLU A 55 -47.45 -19.54 6.70
C GLU A 55 -47.68 -21.05 7.00
N SER A 56 -46.98 -21.60 8.00
CA SER A 56 -47.09 -22.99 8.47
C SER A 56 -47.90 -23.17 9.76
N VAL A 57 -48.29 -22.11 10.46
CA VAL A 57 -49.03 -22.15 11.74
C VAL A 57 -50.55 -22.12 11.50
N ALA A 58 -51.04 -22.90 10.53
CA ALA A 58 -52.47 -23.24 10.42
C ALA A 58 -52.87 -24.36 11.41
N THR A 59 -52.25 -24.39 12.60
CA THR A 59 -52.76 -25.10 13.78
C THR A 59 -52.39 -24.28 15.02
N PRO A 60 -53.33 -23.95 15.92
CA PRO A 60 -53.10 -22.95 16.95
C PRO A 60 -52.37 -23.55 18.16
N SER A 61 -51.16 -23.09 18.45
CA SER A 61 -50.68 -23.11 19.84
C SER A 61 -49.62 -22.04 20.11
N GLU A 62 -50.00 -21.17 21.05
CA GLU A 62 -49.19 -20.39 21.99
C GLU A 62 -48.34 -19.21 21.49
N GLN A 63 -48.66 -18.05 22.08
CA GLN A 63 -48.13 -16.73 21.80
C GLN A 63 -46.61 -16.63 22.06
N PRO A 64 -45.84 -15.91 21.23
CA PRO A 64 -44.44 -15.62 21.54
C PRO A 64 -44.35 -14.51 22.60
N GLY A 65 -43.64 -14.80 23.69
CA GLY A 65 -43.31 -13.82 24.73
C GLY A 65 -42.42 -12.69 24.19
N ALA A 66 -42.80 -11.45 24.52
CA ALA A 66 -42.07 -10.25 24.16
C ALA A 66 -40.69 -10.21 24.82
N VAL A 67 -39.62 -10.10 24.01
CA VAL A 67 -38.27 -9.81 24.48
C VAL A 67 -37.97 -8.34 24.23
N SER A 68 -37.66 -7.62 25.31
CA SER A 68 -37.37 -6.19 25.31
C SER A 68 -35.98 -5.89 24.71
N PRO A 69 -35.81 -4.87 23.83
CA PRO A 69 -34.52 -4.55 23.24
C PRO A 69 -33.69 -3.67 24.21
N ARG A 70 -32.51 -4.15 24.59
CA ARG A 70 -31.43 -3.29 25.12
C ARG A 70 -30.86 -2.45 23.97
N ALA A 71 -30.69 -1.15 24.23
CA ALA A 71 -30.16 -0.18 23.29
C ALA A 71 -28.82 -0.65 22.67
N THR A 72 -28.87 -1.00 21.39
CA THR A 72 -27.72 -1.27 20.52
C THR A 72 -27.91 -0.44 19.26
N SER A 73 -26.82 -0.04 18.60
CA SER A 73 -26.87 0.70 17.33
C SER A 73 -27.84 0.04 16.33
N GLU A 74 -28.62 0.83 15.58
CA GLU A 74 -29.72 0.34 14.73
C GLU A 74 -29.37 -0.88 13.86
N GLN A 75 -28.17 -0.89 13.27
CA GLN A 75 -27.68 -2.00 12.45
C GLN A 75 -27.48 -3.30 13.24
N THR A 76 -26.94 -3.22 14.47
CA THR A 76 -26.81 -4.40 15.37
C THR A 76 -28.18 -4.93 15.78
N GLY A 77 -29.16 -4.03 15.98
CA GLY A 77 -30.56 -4.41 16.22
C GLY A 77 -31.20 -5.16 15.04
N ARG A 78 -30.99 -4.69 13.80
CA ARG A 78 -31.49 -5.33 12.58
C ARG A 78 -30.87 -6.73 12.35
N ILE A 79 -29.57 -6.87 12.58
CA ILE A 79 -28.85 -8.15 12.44
C ILE A 79 -29.35 -9.18 13.45
N ASN A 80 -29.50 -8.79 14.71
CA ASN A 80 -30.01 -9.67 15.75
C ASN A 80 -31.44 -10.11 15.45
N ARG A 81 -32.27 -9.22 14.90
CA ARG A 81 -33.63 -9.56 14.49
C ARG A 81 -33.64 -10.57 13.35
N TYR A 82 -32.85 -10.37 12.31
CA TYR A 82 -32.73 -11.34 11.21
C TYR A 82 -32.30 -12.73 11.71
N ALA A 83 -31.30 -12.77 12.61
CA ALA A 83 -30.84 -14.01 13.24
C ALA A 83 -32.00 -14.73 13.97
N GLN A 84 -32.78 -13.98 14.75
CA GLN A 84 -33.92 -14.49 15.49
C GLN A 84 -35.02 -15.00 14.57
N SER A 85 -35.30 -14.31 13.47
CA SER A 85 -36.30 -14.74 12.47
C SER A 85 -35.89 -16.05 11.78
N LEU A 86 -34.60 -16.23 11.45
CA LEU A 86 -34.12 -17.51 10.91
C LEU A 86 -34.16 -18.65 11.95
N GLU A 87 -33.86 -18.38 13.22
CA GLU A 87 -34.02 -19.37 14.29
C GLU A 87 -35.49 -19.72 14.53
N LEU A 88 -36.41 -18.78 14.36
CA LEU A 88 -37.85 -19.04 14.36
C LEU A 88 -38.24 -19.99 13.22
N VAL A 89 -37.80 -19.70 11.99
CA VAL A 89 -38.03 -20.59 10.84
C VAL A 89 -37.45 -21.99 11.10
N LYS A 90 -36.23 -22.07 11.64
CA LYS A 90 -35.58 -23.34 11.99
C LYS A 90 -36.37 -24.12 13.04
N ARG A 91 -36.94 -23.44 14.02
CA ARG A 91 -37.79 -24.05 15.06
C ARG A 91 -39.08 -24.61 14.49
N VAL A 92 -39.73 -23.86 13.59
CA VAL A 92 -41.06 -24.22 13.04
C VAL A 92 -40.94 -25.23 11.90
N ARG A 93 -39.96 -25.08 11.01
CA ARG A 93 -39.84 -25.84 9.75
C ARG A 93 -38.57 -26.68 9.63
N GLY A 94 -37.76 -26.73 10.68
CA GLY A 94 -36.47 -27.42 10.68
C GLY A 94 -35.43 -26.78 9.75
N THR A 95 -34.24 -27.38 9.69
CA THR A 95 -33.12 -26.93 8.87
C THR A 95 -33.43 -26.92 7.37
N SER A 96 -34.19 -27.92 6.90
CA SER A 96 -34.65 -27.97 5.49
C SER A 96 -35.58 -26.79 5.15
N GLY A 97 -36.39 -26.34 6.11
CA GLY A 97 -37.25 -25.16 5.95
C GLY A 97 -36.47 -23.85 5.85
N VAL A 98 -35.36 -23.72 6.58
CA VAL A 98 -34.42 -22.59 6.43
C VAL A 98 -33.76 -22.61 5.06
N ARG A 99 -33.27 -23.78 4.61
CA ARG A 99 -32.66 -23.92 3.29
C ARG A 99 -33.65 -23.59 2.17
N ALA A 100 -34.90 -24.06 2.26
CA ALA A 100 -35.96 -23.74 1.31
C ALA A 100 -36.28 -22.24 1.27
N PHE A 101 -36.32 -21.58 2.44
CA PHE A 101 -36.50 -20.13 2.55
C PHE A 101 -35.37 -19.36 1.85
N VAL A 102 -34.11 -19.68 2.18
CA VAL A 102 -32.93 -19.03 1.56
C VAL A 102 -32.93 -19.24 0.05
N GLN A 103 -33.19 -20.46 -0.42
CA GLN A 103 -33.29 -20.76 -1.84
C GLN A 103 -34.38 -19.93 -2.53
N ARG A 104 -35.57 -19.85 -1.93
CA ARG A 104 -36.67 -19.02 -2.46
C ARG A 104 -36.27 -17.54 -2.59
N ALA A 105 -35.56 -17.00 -1.60
CA ALA A 105 -35.11 -15.62 -1.64
C ALA A 105 -34.07 -15.38 -2.75
N ILE A 106 -33.09 -16.26 -2.92
CA ILE A 106 -32.05 -16.09 -3.94
C ILE A 106 -32.54 -16.37 -5.37
N PHE A 107 -33.65 -17.09 -5.54
CA PHE A 107 -34.24 -17.39 -6.85
C PHE A 107 -35.23 -16.32 -7.34
N GLN A 108 -35.53 -15.26 -6.58
CA GLN A 108 -36.37 -14.15 -7.05
C GLN A 108 -35.91 -13.48 -8.38
N PRO A 109 -34.61 -13.41 -8.70
CA PRO A 109 -34.14 -12.89 -9.98
C PRO A 109 -34.35 -13.86 -11.16
N TYR A 110 -34.69 -15.13 -10.93
CA TYR A 110 -34.86 -16.14 -11.96
C TYR A 110 -36.25 -16.08 -12.61
N GLU A 111 -36.29 -16.00 -13.94
CA GLU A 111 -37.53 -15.84 -14.74
C GLU A 111 -38.03 -17.17 -15.32
N GLY A 112 -37.35 -18.29 -15.05
CA GLY A 112 -37.82 -19.61 -15.44
C GLY A 112 -38.78 -20.25 -14.44
N GLU A 113 -39.33 -21.39 -14.83
CA GLU A 113 -40.17 -22.18 -13.93
C GLU A 113 -39.34 -22.82 -12.82
N LEU A 114 -39.64 -22.44 -11.57
CA LEU A 114 -39.10 -23.09 -10.39
C LEU A 114 -39.87 -24.39 -10.11
N PRO A 115 -39.22 -25.45 -9.60
CA PRO A 115 -39.91 -26.66 -9.19
C PRO A 115 -41.03 -26.35 -8.19
N PRO A 116 -42.27 -26.86 -8.40
CA PRO A 116 -43.43 -26.50 -7.59
C PRO A 116 -43.28 -26.85 -6.10
N GLY A 117 -42.34 -27.73 -5.76
CA GLY A 117 -42.04 -28.12 -4.37
C GLY A 117 -41.22 -27.12 -3.55
N LEU A 118 -40.69 -26.02 -4.13
CA LEU A 118 -39.84 -25.07 -3.41
C LEU A 118 -40.54 -24.40 -2.20
N ALA A 119 -41.88 -24.33 -2.24
CA ALA A 119 -42.70 -23.84 -1.12
C ALA A 119 -42.70 -24.78 0.11
N HIS A 120 -42.24 -26.02 -0.04
CA HIS A 120 -42.36 -27.07 0.98
C HIS A 120 -41.06 -27.82 1.25
N ARG A 121 -40.11 -27.84 0.32
CA ARG A 121 -38.81 -28.49 0.45
C ARG A 121 -37.71 -27.69 -0.25
N PRO A 122 -36.44 -27.84 0.16
CA PRO A 122 -35.34 -27.32 -0.63
C PRO A 122 -35.22 -28.10 -1.96
N LEU A 123 -34.69 -27.42 -2.96
CA LEU A 123 -34.23 -28.03 -4.20
C LEU A 123 -33.10 -29.03 -3.91
N THR A 124 -33.18 -30.17 -4.60
CA THR A 124 -32.07 -31.11 -4.71
C THR A 124 -30.91 -30.46 -5.46
N ASP A 125 -29.71 -31.01 -5.28
CA ASP A 125 -28.51 -30.45 -5.90
C ASP A 125 -28.58 -30.45 -7.43
N SER A 126 -29.18 -31.48 -8.05
CA SER A 126 -29.40 -31.54 -9.49
C SER A 126 -30.45 -30.53 -9.99
N GLU A 127 -31.52 -30.29 -9.21
CA GLU A 127 -32.51 -29.26 -9.52
C GLU A 127 -31.89 -27.86 -9.45
N PHE A 128 -31.09 -27.61 -8.41
CA PHE A 128 -30.37 -26.35 -8.20
C PHE A 128 -29.38 -26.10 -9.35
N GLU A 129 -28.56 -27.09 -9.68
CA GLU A 129 -27.56 -27.01 -10.74
C GLU A 129 -28.18 -26.72 -12.11
N ARG A 130 -29.29 -27.40 -12.45
CA ARG A 130 -30.02 -27.12 -13.69
C ARG A 130 -30.46 -25.66 -13.81
N ILE A 131 -30.93 -25.07 -12.72
CA ILE A 131 -31.38 -23.66 -12.69
C ILE A 131 -30.17 -22.71 -12.70
N GLU A 132 -29.11 -23.03 -11.95
CA GLU A 132 -27.86 -22.27 -11.92
C GLU A 132 -27.23 -22.13 -13.31
N PHE A 133 -27.28 -23.19 -14.13
CA PHE A 133 -26.73 -23.19 -15.49
C PHE A 133 -27.68 -22.64 -16.57
N ASP A 134 -28.95 -22.34 -16.25
CA ASP A 134 -29.87 -21.64 -17.16
C ASP A 134 -29.64 -20.12 -17.13
N VAL A 135 -28.41 -19.74 -17.48
CA VAL A 135 -27.85 -18.38 -17.36
C VAL A 135 -28.73 -17.31 -18.02
N ALA A 136 -29.40 -17.64 -19.13
CA ALA A 136 -30.20 -16.70 -19.89
C ALA A 136 -31.46 -16.21 -19.16
N ARG A 137 -31.96 -16.98 -18.18
CA ARG A 137 -33.20 -16.66 -17.44
C ARG A 137 -32.96 -15.92 -16.13
N TRP A 138 -31.72 -15.61 -15.80
CA TRP A 138 -31.41 -14.86 -14.59
C TRP A 138 -31.35 -13.36 -14.87
N ARG A 139 -32.13 -12.59 -14.12
CA ARG A 139 -31.89 -11.16 -14.00
C ARG A 139 -30.64 -10.92 -13.18
N VAL A 140 -29.76 -10.07 -13.71
CA VAL A 140 -28.49 -9.68 -13.10
C VAL A 140 -28.41 -8.14 -13.12
N PRO A 141 -27.97 -7.48 -12.03
CA PRO A 141 -27.80 -6.04 -12.00
C PRO A 141 -26.80 -5.56 -13.07
N SER A 142 -27.02 -4.38 -13.65
CA SER A 142 -26.15 -3.85 -14.71
C SER A 142 -24.70 -3.71 -14.26
N GLY A 143 -24.46 -3.33 -13.01
CA GLY A 143 -23.13 -3.24 -12.42
C GLY A 143 -22.42 -4.59 -12.31
N LEU A 144 -23.14 -5.69 -12.04
CA LEU A 144 -22.53 -7.03 -12.05
C LEU A 144 -22.23 -7.52 -13.48
N LYS A 145 -23.05 -7.12 -14.46
CA LYS A 145 -22.75 -7.36 -15.88
C LYS A 145 -21.49 -6.60 -16.31
N ALA A 146 -21.39 -5.32 -15.94
CA ALA A 146 -20.22 -4.49 -16.21
C ALA A 146 -18.96 -5.03 -15.51
N LEU A 147 -19.05 -5.39 -14.23
CA LEU A 147 -17.96 -6.04 -13.49
C LEU A 147 -17.52 -7.34 -14.17
N SER A 148 -18.45 -8.18 -14.63
CA SER A 148 -18.13 -9.44 -15.32
C SER A 148 -17.39 -9.21 -16.64
N ARG A 149 -17.77 -8.17 -17.38
CA ARG A 149 -17.03 -7.72 -18.57
C ARG A 149 -15.62 -7.27 -18.20
N ILE A 150 -15.47 -6.41 -17.19
CA ILE A 150 -14.15 -5.95 -16.70
C ILE A 150 -13.27 -7.14 -16.27
N ILE A 151 -13.84 -8.13 -15.59
CA ILE A 151 -13.12 -9.37 -15.20
C ILE A 151 -12.65 -10.15 -16.43
N SER A 152 -13.48 -10.22 -17.47
CA SER A 152 -13.13 -10.91 -18.71
C SER A 152 -12.04 -10.17 -19.49
N ASP A 153 -12.09 -8.84 -19.54
CA ASP A 153 -11.19 -8.01 -20.34
C ASP A 153 -9.83 -7.80 -19.64
N HIS A 154 -9.81 -7.74 -18.30
CA HIS A 154 -8.62 -7.48 -17.49
C HIS A 154 -8.17 -8.68 -16.64
N ARG A 155 -8.32 -9.89 -17.19
CA ARG A 155 -8.07 -11.17 -16.51
C ARG A 155 -6.74 -11.26 -15.74
N ALA A 156 -5.65 -10.73 -16.29
CA ALA A 156 -4.33 -10.80 -15.66
C ALA A 156 -4.20 -9.89 -14.43
N ARG A 157 -4.97 -8.80 -14.39
CA ARG A 157 -4.94 -7.78 -13.34
C ARG A 157 -5.94 -8.05 -12.22
N ILE A 158 -6.84 -9.00 -12.39
CA ILE A 158 -7.87 -9.36 -11.40
C ILE A 158 -7.57 -10.74 -10.81
N CYS A 159 -7.71 -10.85 -9.49
CA CYS A 159 -7.51 -12.10 -8.75
C CYS A 159 -8.36 -13.23 -9.32
N ARG A 160 -7.78 -14.45 -9.35
CA ARG A 160 -8.52 -15.65 -9.76
C ARG A 160 -9.65 -16.03 -8.81
N TYR A 161 -9.50 -15.66 -7.54
CA TYR A 161 -10.44 -15.89 -6.46
C TYR A 161 -11.25 -14.62 -6.22
N LEU A 162 -12.55 -14.67 -6.50
CA LEU A 162 -13.50 -13.60 -6.22
C LEU A 162 -14.27 -13.96 -4.96
N LEU A 163 -14.38 -13.01 -4.03
CA LEU A 163 -14.93 -13.25 -2.70
C LEU A 163 -16.36 -12.74 -2.66
N THR A 164 -17.24 -13.49 -1.99
CA THR A 164 -18.57 -12.99 -1.66
C THR A 164 -19.07 -13.52 -0.32
N THR A 165 -19.85 -12.70 0.38
CA THR A 165 -20.64 -13.14 1.54
C THR A 165 -22.07 -13.52 1.16
N ASN A 166 -22.42 -13.43 -0.12
CA ASN A 166 -23.78 -13.69 -0.57
C ASN A 166 -24.05 -15.19 -0.67
N PHE A 167 -25.31 -15.59 -0.49
CA PHE A 167 -25.76 -16.95 -0.78
C PHE A 167 -26.22 -17.13 -2.23
N ASP A 168 -26.55 -16.03 -2.91
CA ASP A 168 -26.99 -16.02 -4.30
C ASP A 168 -25.83 -16.25 -5.27
N ILE A 169 -26.17 -16.63 -6.51
CA ILE A 169 -25.20 -16.98 -7.56
C ILE A 169 -25.07 -15.90 -8.66
N LEU A 170 -25.56 -14.68 -8.43
CA LEU A 170 -25.70 -13.70 -9.51
C LEU A 170 -24.36 -13.26 -10.11
N LEU A 171 -23.28 -13.23 -9.32
CA LEU A 171 -21.94 -12.96 -9.83
C LEU A 171 -21.50 -14.06 -10.82
N GLN A 172 -21.66 -15.32 -10.45
CA GLN A 172 -21.33 -16.47 -11.29
C GLN A 172 -22.13 -16.47 -12.58
N THR A 173 -23.43 -16.21 -12.46
CA THR A 173 -24.32 -16.15 -13.61
C THR A 173 -23.93 -15.02 -14.56
N ALA A 174 -23.62 -13.83 -14.02
CA ALA A 174 -23.11 -12.70 -14.80
C ALA A 174 -21.82 -13.04 -15.55
N MET A 175 -20.89 -13.71 -14.87
CA MET A 175 -19.61 -14.13 -15.45
C MET A 175 -19.78 -15.20 -16.53
N ARG A 176 -20.61 -16.23 -16.28
CA ARG A 176 -20.91 -17.28 -17.27
C ARG A 176 -21.62 -16.70 -18.50
N ALA A 177 -22.48 -15.69 -18.33
CA ALA A 177 -23.09 -14.98 -19.45
C ALA A 177 -22.07 -14.25 -20.33
N GLN A 178 -20.91 -13.87 -19.77
CA GLN A 178 -19.76 -13.32 -20.51
C GLN A 178 -18.81 -14.40 -21.06
N GLY A 179 -19.18 -15.68 -20.99
CA GLY A 179 -18.36 -16.79 -21.46
C GLY A 179 -17.18 -17.15 -20.55
N LEU A 180 -17.18 -16.71 -19.29
CA LEU A 180 -16.16 -17.10 -18.31
C LEU A 180 -16.41 -18.51 -17.77
N THR A 181 -15.36 -19.32 -17.65
CA THR A 181 -15.39 -20.59 -16.91
C THR A 181 -15.26 -20.30 -15.42
N VAL A 182 -16.34 -20.55 -14.66
CA VAL A 182 -16.43 -20.22 -13.24
C VAL A 182 -16.69 -21.46 -12.39
N GLN A 183 -15.78 -21.70 -11.44
CA GLN A 183 -15.93 -22.65 -10.35
C GLN A 183 -16.55 -21.95 -9.13
N THR A 184 -17.35 -22.67 -8.36
CA THR A 184 -17.95 -22.16 -7.13
C THR A 184 -17.42 -22.96 -5.94
N TYR A 185 -16.98 -22.28 -4.89
CA TYR A 185 -16.58 -22.91 -3.64
C TYR A 185 -17.33 -22.30 -2.46
N ALA A 186 -18.17 -23.10 -1.81
CA ALA A 186 -18.85 -22.73 -0.59
C ALA A 186 -18.00 -23.12 0.62
N VAL A 187 -17.62 -22.15 1.45
CA VAL A 187 -16.84 -22.45 2.65
C VAL A 187 -17.73 -23.14 3.66
N SER A 188 -17.34 -24.33 4.10
CA SER A 188 -17.93 -25.01 5.24
C SER A 188 -17.01 -24.89 6.47
N HIS A 189 -17.58 -24.56 7.63
CA HIS A 189 -16.93 -24.54 8.95
C HIS A 189 -15.52 -23.91 8.96
N ASN A 190 -14.44 -24.70 8.90
CA ASN A 190 -13.05 -24.22 8.92
C ASN A 190 -12.23 -24.70 7.70
N ALA A 191 -12.90 -25.05 6.61
CA ALA A 191 -12.26 -25.51 5.38
C ALA A 191 -11.62 -24.33 4.62
N THR A 192 -10.47 -24.59 3.99
CA THR A 192 -9.82 -23.69 3.05
C THR A 192 -10.01 -24.24 1.63
N PRO A 193 -9.99 -23.42 0.59
CA PRO A 193 -10.07 -23.87 -0.81
C PRO A 193 -8.74 -24.52 -1.28
N THR A 194 -8.06 -25.24 -0.40
CA THR A 194 -6.79 -25.92 -0.69
C THR A 194 -7.07 -27.25 -1.38
N GLY A 195 -6.56 -27.44 -2.60
CA GLY A 195 -6.75 -28.66 -3.38
C GLY A 195 -7.35 -28.46 -4.77
N PHE A 196 -7.93 -27.29 -5.05
CA PHE A 196 -8.41 -26.94 -6.39
C PHE A 196 -7.26 -26.41 -7.24
N ARG A 197 -7.01 -27.04 -8.40
CA ARG A 197 -6.13 -26.49 -9.43
C ARG A 197 -7.00 -25.80 -10.48
N LEU A 198 -6.97 -24.47 -10.49
CA LEU A 198 -7.61 -23.69 -11.55
C LEU A 198 -6.69 -23.64 -12.77
N ASN A 199 -7.28 -23.87 -13.95
CA ASN A 199 -6.62 -23.54 -15.21
C ASN A 199 -6.36 -22.02 -15.32
N SER A 200 -5.51 -21.58 -16.26
CA SER A 200 -5.17 -20.15 -16.42
C SER A 200 -6.40 -19.26 -16.63
N ASP A 201 -7.40 -19.80 -17.31
CA ASP A 201 -8.56 -19.06 -17.81
C ASP A 201 -9.78 -19.18 -16.88
N GLU A 202 -9.69 -20.04 -15.86
CA GLU A 202 -10.75 -20.27 -14.89
C GLU A 202 -10.75 -19.23 -13.77
N ARG A 203 -11.93 -18.95 -13.25
CA ARG A 203 -12.14 -18.14 -12.04
C ARG A 203 -12.87 -18.96 -11.00
N MET A 204 -12.66 -18.62 -9.73
CA MET A 204 -13.37 -19.24 -8.61
C MET A 204 -14.08 -18.17 -7.80
N VAL A 205 -15.37 -18.36 -7.57
CA VAL A 205 -16.14 -17.54 -6.62
C VAL A 205 -16.23 -18.28 -5.30
N LEU A 206 -15.75 -17.65 -4.22
CA LEU A 206 -15.78 -18.19 -2.87
C LEU A 206 -16.89 -17.56 -2.06
N HIS A 207 -17.83 -18.39 -1.63
CA HIS A 207 -18.87 -17.98 -0.70
C HIS A 207 -18.39 -18.16 0.72
N LEU A 208 -17.98 -17.07 1.34
CA LEU A 208 -17.40 -17.05 2.68
C LEU A 208 -18.42 -17.31 3.77
N HIS A 209 -19.70 -17.08 3.49
CA HIS A 209 -20.81 -17.41 4.40
C HIS A 209 -21.51 -18.72 4.01
N GLY A 210 -20.91 -19.54 3.14
CA GLY A 210 -21.54 -20.75 2.59
C GLY A 210 -22.50 -20.45 1.45
N ASP A 211 -23.20 -21.47 0.95
CA ASP A 211 -24.10 -21.35 -0.20
C ASP A 211 -25.52 -21.84 0.10
N ALA A 212 -26.45 -21.53 -0.83
CA ALA A 212 -27.82 -22.01 -0.78
C ALA A 212 -27.98 -23.48 -1.22
N ARG A 213 -26.93 -24.10 -1.78
CA ARG A 213 -26.93 -25.50 -2.24
C ARG A 213 -26.57 -26.47 -1.12
N GLY A 214 -25.51 -26.23 -0.35
CA GLY A 214 -25.05 -27.11 0.73
C GLY A 214 -25.78 -26.93 2.06
N GLY A 215 -26.47 -25.80 2.25
CA GLY A 215 -27.21 -25.53 3.50
C GLY A 215 -26.32 -25.09 4.66
N THR A 216 -25.13 -24.56 4.38
CA THR A 216 -24.09 -24.29 5.38
C THR A 216 -24.12 -22.84 5.87
N LEU A 217 -23.98 -22.64 7.18
CA LEU A 217 -23.74 -21.33 7.86
C LEU A 217 -24.87 -20.29 7.73
N HIS A 218 -26.14 -20.71 7.89
CA HIS A 218 -27.29 -19.79 7.79
C HIS A 218 -27.56 -18.95 9.04
N SER A 219 -26.95 -19.25 10.18
CA SER A 219 -27.14 -18.44 11.39
C SER A 219 -26.02 -17.41 11.56
N PRO A 220 -26.32 -16.17 11.99
CA PRO A 220 -25.30 -15.20 12.36
C PRO A 220 -24.32 -15.70 13.43
N VAL A 221 -24.75 -16.62 14.30
CA VAL A 221 -23.89 -17.30 15.29
C VAL A 221 -22.84 -18.16 14.59
N GLU A 222 -23.19 -18.89 13.53
CA GLU A 222 -22.24 -19.70 12.75
C GLU A 222 -21.30 -18.84 11.90
N ILE A 223 -21.81 -17.76 11.31
CA ILE A 223 -21.02 -16.77 10.54
C ILE A 223 -19.98 -16.07 11.44
N GLY A 224 -20.36 -15.78 12.69
CA GLY A 224 -19.54 -15.12 13.70
C GLY A 224 -18.48 -16.00 14.35
N LYS A 225 -18.46 -17.33 14.13
CA LYS A 225 -17.42 -18.20 14.69
C LYS A 225 -16.04 -17.89 14.09
N PRO A 226 -14.96 -17.86 14.89
CA PRO A 226 -13.59 -17.76 14.37
C PRO A 226 -13.25 -18.92 13.44
N ARG A 227 -12.58 -18.63 12.33
CA ARG A 227 -12.21 -19.61 11.30
C ARG A 227 -10.74 -19.47 10.92
N MET A 228 -9.87 -19.76 11.90
CA MET A 228 -8.44 -19.46 11.84
C MET A 228 -7.73 -19.95 10.56
N LEU A 229 -8.12 -21.12 10.01
CA LEU A 229 -7.48 -21.62 8.80
C LEU A 229 -7.90 -20.82 7.56
N LEU A 230 -9.19 -20.45 7.48
CA LEU A 230 -9.70 -19.58 6.42
C LEU A 230 -9.12 -18.17 6.56
N GLU A 231 -9.05 -17.63 7.78
CA GLU A 231 -8.50 -16.30 8.07
C GLU A 231 -7.03 -16.22 7.60
N ARG A 232 -6.19 -17.19 8.00
CA ARG A 232 -4.78 -17.28 7.53
C ARG A 232 -4.65 -17.54 6.03
N TRP A 233 -5.62 -18.22 5.41
CA TRP A 233 -5.62 -18.43 3.97
C TRP A 233 -5.95 -17.13 3.23
N LEU A 234 -6.97 -16.39 3.71
CA LEU A 234 -7.35 -15.10 3.18
C LEU A 234 -6.22 -14.08 3.33
N GLY A 235 -5.57 -14.01 4.49
CA GLY A 235 -4.42 -13.15 4.75
C GLY A 235 -3.31 -13.31 3.71
N ARG A 236 -2.80 -14.54 3.58
CA ARG A 236 -1.80 -14.89 2.55
C ARG A 236 -2.28 -14.62 1.12
N HIS A 237 -3.57 -14.80 0.85
CA HIS A 237 -4.10 -14.58 -0.49
C HIS A 237 -4.30 -13.10 -0.81
N LEU A 238 -4.52 -12.25 0.18
CA LEU A 238 -4.75 -10.82 0.02
C LEU A 238 -3.46 -10.00 0.16
N GLN A 239 -2.40 -10.59 0.71
CA GLN A 239 -1.08 -9.97 0.82
C GLN A 239 -0.59 -9.43 -0.53
N GLY A 240 -0.16 -8.16 -0.54
CA GLY A 240 0.33 -7.46 -1.73
C GLY A 240 -0.73 -7.20 -2.80
N LYS A 241 -2.01 -7.12 -2.42
CA LYS A 241 -3.12 -6.90 -3.36
C LYS A 241 -3.98 -5.71 -2.97
N VAL A 242 -4.80 -5.26 -3.92
CA VAL A 242 -5.83 -4.27 -3.68
C VAL A 242 -7.17 -4.98 -3.59
N LEU A 243 -7.86 -4.87 -2.46
CA LEU A 243 -9.18 -5.42 -2.25
C LEU A 243 -10.24 -4.33 -2.41
N LEU A 244 -11.10 -4.47 -3.41
CA LEU A 244 -12.31 -3.65 -3.55
C LEU A 244 -13.48 -4.32 -2.83
N VAL A 245 -14.05 -3.63 -1.86
CA VAL A 245 -15.21 -4.08 -1.08
C VAL A 245 -16.45 -3.33 -1.54
N VAL A 246 -17.49 -4.03 -2.00
CA VAL A 246 -18.74 -3.42 -2.50
C VAL A 246 -19.96 -4.11 -1.88
N GLY A 247 -20.89 -3.33 -1.35
CA GLY A 247 -22.17 -3.85 -0.82
C GLY A 247 -22.02 -4.68 0.46
N TYR A 248 -20.87 -4.61 1.12
CA TYR A 248 -20.59 -5.28 2.39
C TYR A 248 -20.60 -4.28 3.55
N SER A 249 -21.31 -4.62 4.62
CA SER A 249 -21.64 -3.68 5.71
C SER A 249 -20.75 -3.84 6.96
N GLY A 250 -19.64 -4.59 6.87
CA GLY A 250 -18.62 -4.65 7.91
C GLY A 250 -19.00 -5.46 9.16
N TRP A 251 -19.67 -6.60 8.96
CA TRP A 251 -20.09 -7.49 10.05
C TRP A 251 -18.88 -8.02 10.84
N ASP A 252 -19.08 -8.40 12.11
CA ASP A 252 -18.07 -9.14 12.87
C ASP A 252 -18.02 -10.61 12.44
N ASP A 253 -17.47 -10.82 11.26
CA ASP A 253 -17.32 -12.11 10.60
C ASP A 253 -15.86 -12.40 10.24
N VAL A 254 -15.65 -13.46 9.47
CA VAL A 254 -14.33 -13.91 9.03
C VAL A 254 -13.55 -12.84 8.27
N ILE A 255 -14.23 -11.95 7.54
CA ILE A 255 -13.58 -10.87 6.79
C ILE A 255 -13.05 -9.83 7.76
N ARG A 256 -13.89 -9.33 8.68
CA ARG A 256 -13.47 -8.33 9.66
C ARG A 256 -12.36 -8.85 10.58
N ARG A 257 -12.44 -10.10 11.01
CA ARG A 257 -11.37 -10.72 11.82
C ARG A 257 -10.08 -10.92 11.04
N THR A 258 -10.16 -11.34 9.77
CA THR A 258 -8.99 -11.39 8.90
C THR A 258 -8.37 -10.00 8.77
N PHE A 259 -9.18 -8.96 8.55
CA PHE A 259 -8.65 -7.59 8.51
C PHE A 259 -8.01 -7.19 9.83
N GLN A 260 -8.64 -7.52 10.97
CA GLN A 260 -8.09 -7.15 12.26
C GLN A 260 -6.81 -7.91 12.61
N SER A 261 -6.63 -9.16 12.19
CA SER A 261 -5.35 -9.86 12.39
C SER A 261 -4.29 -9.37 11.42
N GLU A 262 -4.63 -9.29 10.13
CA GLU A 262 -3.67 -9.01 9.07
C GLU A 262 -3.25 -7.54 9.05
N LEU A 263 -4.17 -6.59 9.21
CA LEU A 263 -3.85 -5.15 9.24
C LEU A 263 -3.11 -4.73 10.52
N ASN A 264 -3.11 -5.56 11.56
CA ASN A 264 -2.32 -5.34 12.77
C ASN A 264 -0.93 -6.02 12.70
N GLU A 265 -0.80 -7.12 11.95
CA GLU A 265 0.48 -7.83 11.73
C GLU A 265 1.29 -7.27 10.56
N PHE A 266 0.64 -6.66 9.56
CA PHE A 266 1.33 -5.96 8.47
C PHE A 266 1.89 -4.64 8.97
N THR A 267 3.18 -4.63 9.32
CA THR A 267 3.91 -3.39 9.54
C THR A 267 3.94 -2.59 8.23
N ALA A 268 3.71 -1.28 8.32
CA ALA A 268 3.67 -0.35 7.17
C ALA A 268 5.02 -0.20 6.42
N GLU A 269 5.97 -1.09 6.67
CA GLU A 269 7.34 -1.04 6.16
C GLU A 269 7.43 -1.42 4.66
N ASP A 270 6.41 -2.07 4.09
CA ASP A 270 6.38 -2.40 2.67
C ASP A 270 4.99 -2.31 1.98
N PRO A 271 4.68 -1.21 1.26
CA PRO A 271 3.41 -1.02 0.55
C PRO A 271 3.15 -2.02 -0.58
N GLU A 272 4.18 -2.66 -1.14
CA GLU A 272 4.01 -3.66 -2.21
C GLU A 272 3.52 -5.01 -1.68
N THR A 273 3.80 -5.32 -0.42
CA THR A 273 3.38 -6.57 0.24
C THR A 273 2.19 -6.37 1.19
N SER A 274 1.82 -5.13 1.51
CA SER A 274 0.63 -4.85 2.33
C SER A 274 -0.67 -4.92 1.52
N LEU A 275 -1.76 -5.25 2.22
CA LEU A 275 -3.12 -5.21 1.68
C LEU A 275 -3.63 -3.76 1.65
N GLU A 276 -4.05 -3.28 0.48
CA GLU A 276 -4.80 -2.03 0.32
C GLU A 276 -6.29 -2.35 0.19
N VAL A 277 -7.15 -1.73 0.98
CA VAL A 277 -8.61 -1.94 0.94
C VAL A 277 -9.30 -0.68 0.46
N LEU A 278 -9.98 -0.76 -0.67
CA LEU A 278 -10.86 0.29 -1.18
C LEU A 278 -12.30 -0.09 -0.82
N TRP A 279 -12.94 0.66 0.06
CA TRP A 279 -14.27 0.34 0.55
C TRP A 279 -15.32 1.25 -0.07
N ALA A 280 -16.17 0.70 -0.94
CA ALA A 280 -17.31 1.41 -1.52
C ALA A 280 -18.48 1.40 -0.53
N VAL A 281 -18.66 2.53 0.15
CA VAL A 281 -19.74 2.79 1.11
C VAL A 281 -20.91 3.40 0.36
N TYR A 282 -22.09 2.77 0.48
CA TYR A 282 -23.29 3.22 -0.21
C TYR A 282 -23.84 4.52 0.38
N GLU A 283 -23.80 4.65 1.72
CA GLU A 283 -24.24 5.87 2.38
C GLU A 283 -23.28 7.03 2.10
N ASP A 284 -23.80 8.27 2.06
CA ASP A 284 -22.95 9.44 2.09
C ASP A 284 -22.21 9.57 3.44
N GLU A 285 -21.09 10.28 3.44
CA GLU A 285 -20.20 10.42 4.60
C GLU A 285 -20.91 11.02 5.81
N THR A 286 -21.80 12.01 5.59
CA THR A 286 -22.53 12.68 6.65
C THR A 286 -23.53 11.75 7.35
N ASN A 287 -24.16 10.84 6.62
CA ASN A 287 -25.13 9.89 7.15
C ASN A 287 -24.48 8.61 7.68
N HIS A 288 -23.33 8.20 7.12
CA HIS A 288 -22.69 6.94 7.48
C HIS A 288 -22.33 6.85 8.97
N ASN A 289 -21.79 7.92 9.55
CA ASN A 289 -21.41 7.95 10.98
C ASN A 289 -22.59 7.69 11.93
N HIS A 290 -23.79 8.08 11.51
CA HIS A 290 -25.01 7.82 12.27
C HIS A 290 -25.54 6.39 12.05
N ILE A 291 -25.29 5.81 10.88
CA ILE A 291 -25.79 4.49 10.48
C ILE A 291 -24.90 3.36 11.01
N ASN A 292 -23.56 3.50 10.91
CA ASN A 292 -22.60 2.47 11.32
C ASN A 292 -21.33 3.03 12.01
N PRO A 293 -21.45 3.57 13.24
CA PRO A 293 -20.31 4.16 13.95
C PRO A 293 -19.17 3.16 14.24
N LYS A 294 -19.47 1.85 14.31
CA LYS A 294 -18.46 0.80 14.52
C LYS A 294 -17.59 0.56 13.28
N LEU A 295 -18.15 0.72 12.09
CA LEU A 295 -17.40 0.62 10.84
C LEU A 295 -16.59 1.88 10.60
N GLU A 296 -17.13 3.06 10.94
CA GLU A 296 -16.36 4.30 10.92
C GLU A 296 -15.14 4.24 11.85
N ASN A 297 -15.30 3.74 13.07
CA ASN A 297 -14.16 3.52 13.98
C ASN A 297 -13.11 2.61 13.35
N PHE A 298 -13.53 1.53 12.68
CA PHE A 298 -12.62 0.63 11.97
C PHE A 298 -11.87 1.36 10.85
N PHE A 299 -12.54 2.22 10.07
CA PHE A 299 -11.88 3.04 9.06
C PHE A 299 -10.84 3.99 9.66
N ARG A 300 -11.13 4.61 10.81
CA ARG A 300 -10.18 5.48 11.50
C ARG A 300 -8.98 4.72 12.08
N GLU A 301 -9.23 3.57 12.71
CA GLU A 301 -8.19 2.71 13.29
C GLU A 301 -7.24 2.16 12.22
N HIS A 302 -7.74 1.90 11.01
CA HIS A 302 -6.96 1.31 9.92
C HIS A 302 -6.80 2.23 8.70
N ALA A 303 -6.81 3.55 8.90
CA ALA A 303 -6.77 4.55 7.83
C ALA A 303 -5.54 4.47 6.91
N LEU A 304 -4.47 3.80 7.35
CA LEU A 304 -3.28 3.53 6.53
C LEU A 304 -3.52 2.49 5.43
N HIS A 305 -4.47 1.57 5.63
CA HIS A 305 -4.71 0.44 4.74
C HIS A 305 -6.12 0.45 4.15
N VAL A 306 -7.09 1.08 4.81
CA VAL A 306 -8.49 1.12 4.40
C VAL A 306 -8.87 2.53 3.99
N THR A 307 -9.27 2.70 2.73
CA THR A 307 -9.80 3.95 2.19
C THR A 307 -11.30 3.80 1.93
N PRO A 308 -12.16 4.44 2.73
CA PRO A 308 -13.59 4.50 2.44
C PRO A 308 -13.88 5.52 1.34
N PHE A 309 -14.77 5.15 0.42
CA PHE A 309 -15.38 6.03 -0.58
C PHE A 309 -16.87 6.04 -0.33
N TYR A 310 -17.44 7.20 0.00
CA TYR A 310 -18.85 7.35 0.39
C TYR A 310 -19.75 7.69 -0.79
N GLY A 311 -21.04 7.37 -0.67
CA GLY A 311 -22.05 7.63 -1.71
C GLY A 311 -21.87 6.82 -2.98
N ILE A 312 -21.27 5.62 -2.89
CA ILE A 312 -20.94 4.78 -4.04
C ILE A 312 -22.10 3.83 -4.34
N GLU A 313 -22.75 4.04 -5.49
CA GLU A 313 -23.75 3.12 -6.03
C GLU A 313 -23.06 2.15 -7.00
N ARG A 314 -23.36 0.85 -6.88
CA ARG A 314 -22.69 -0.25 -7.60
C ARG A 314 -22.83 -0.13 -9.13
N ASP A 315 -24.05 0.07 -9.62
CA ASP A 315 -24.31 0.11 -11.07
C ASP A 315 -23.60 1.29 -11.72
N ARG A 316 -23.62 2.46 -11.05
CA ARG A 316 -22.87 3.64 -11.44
C ARG A 316 -21.37 3.39 -11.42
N LEU A 317 -20.82 2.85 -10.32
CA LEU A 317 -19.38 2.58 -10.18
C LEU A 317 -18.85 1.71 -11.32
N PHE A 318 -19.45 0.55 -11.53
CA PHE A 318 -18.96 -0.39 -12.53
C PHE A 318 -19.31 0.02 -13.95
N GLY A 319 -20.42 0.75 -14.16
CA GLY A 319 -20.74 1.38 -15.44
C GLY A 319 -19.68 2.40 -15.85
N GLU A 320 -19.42 3.40 -15.00
CA GLU A 320 -18.41 4.43 -15.26
C GLU A 320 -16.99 3.84 -15.40
N LEU A 321 -16.65 2.81 -14.62
CA LEU A 321 -15.37 2.12 -14.77
C LEU A 321 -15.27 1.38 -16.12
N ALA A 322 -16.32 0.69 -16.55
CA ALA A 322 -16.32 0.00 -17.84
C ALA A 322 -16.19 0.99 -19.00
N ASP A 323 -16.90 2.12 -18.94
CA ASP A 323 -16.82 3.17 -19.94
C ASP A 323 -15.41 3.77 -19.98
N ALA A 324 -14.85 4.10 -18.81
CA ALA A 324 -13.51 4.65 -18.71
C ALA A 324 -12.43 3.67 -19.21
N LEU A 325 -12.62 2.35 -19.07
CA LEU A 325 -11.69 1.34 -19.59
C LEU A 325 -11.83 1.11 -21.10
N ALA A 326 -12.99 1.44 -21.70
CA ALA A 326 -13.24 1.31 -23.13
C ALA A 326 -12.71 2.50 -23.96
N GLU A 327 -12.44 3.64 -23.33
CA GLU A 327 -11.78 4.77 -23.99
C GLU A 327 -10.33 4.40 -24.39
N PRO A 328 -9.93 4.59 -25.66
CA PRO A 328 -8.54 4.41 -26.05
C PRO A 328 -7.64 5.34 -25.23
N PRO A 329 -6.41 4.92 -24.86
CA PRO A 329 -5.47 5.83 -24.24
C PRO A 329 -5.32 7.06 -25.14
N PRO A 330 -5.27 8.28 -24.58
CA PRO A 330 -5.06 9.48 -25.37
C PRO A 330 -3.80 9.28 -26.23
N PRO A 331 -3.82 9.70 -27.50
CA PRO A 331 -2.71 9.47 -28.41
C PRO A 331 -1.41 10.06 -27.84
N ASP A 332 -0.36 9.25 -27.86
CA ASP A 332 1.01 9.63 -27.50
C ASP A 332 1.36 10.98 -28.16
N GLY A 333 1.52 12.03 -27.35
CA GLY A 333 1.85 13.37 -27.86
C GLY A 333 1.24 14.54 -27.12
N GLU A 334 0.24 14.35 -26.26
CA GLU A 334 -0.07 15.39 -25.27
C GLU A 334 0.98 15.35 -24.17
N ALA A 335 1.82 16.37 -24.16
CA ALA A 335 2.70 16.68 -23.04
C ALA A 335 1.92 16.51 -21.72
N PRO A 336 2.55 15.96 -20.65
CA PRO A 336 1.90 15.86 -19.35
C PRO A 336 1.30 17.23 -19.04
N PRO A 337 0.02 17.28 -18.58
CA PRO A 337 -0.65 18.55 -18.35
C PRO A 337 0.27 19.42 -17.50
N ALA A 338 0.53 20.64 -17.98
CA ALA A 338 1.43 21.58 -17.33
C ALA A 338 1.23 21.52 -15.82
N LEU A 339 2.33 21.26 -15.10
CA LEU A 339 2.38 21.04 -13.65
C LEU A 339 1.50 22.05 -12.91
N ARG A 340 0.28 21.63 -12.56
CA ARG A 340 -0.43 22.23 -11.42
C ARG A 340 0.33 21.79 -10.18
N VAL A 341 0.72 22.77 -9.36
CA VAL A 341 1.52 22.63 -8.13
C VAL A 341 1.29 21.27 -7.45
N SER A 342 2.24 20.36 -7.61
CA SER A 342 2.24 19.05 -6.95
C SER A 342 2.55 19.27 -5.46
N SER A 343 1.66 18.88 -4.55
CA SER A 343 1.92 18.95 -3.11
C SER A 343 3.15 18.11 -2.72
N PHE A 344 3.79 18.44 -1.59
CA PHE A 344 4.94 17.70 -1.08
C PHE A 344 4.66 16.20 -0.95
N HIS A 345 3.51 15.85 -0.35
CA HIS A 345 3.04 14.48 -0.23
C HIS A 345 2.95 13.74 -1.58
N SER A 346 2.49 14.42 -2.64
CA SER A 346 2.39 13.80 -3.96
C SER A 346 3.78 13.45 -4.52
N ARG A 347 4.78 14.32 -4.31
CA ARG A 347 6.17 14.07 -4.72
C ARG A 347 6.83 12.96 -3.93
N VAL A 348 6.60 12.91 -2.62
CA VAL A 348 7.09 11.79 -1.80
C VAL A 348 6.45 10.46 -2.22
N ASN A 349 5.16 10.47 -2.58
CA ASN A 349 4.51 9.28 -3.12
C ASN A 349 5.05 8.86 -4.48
N GLU A 350 5.42 9.80 -5.35
CA GLU A 350 6.12 9.49 -6.59
C GLU A 350 7.50 8.87 -6.33
N LEU A 351 8.29 9.46 -5.43
CA LEU A 351 9.58 8.90 -4.98
C LEU A 351 9.43 7.48 -4.43
N THR A 352 8.37 7.24 -3.65
CA THR A 352 8.09 5.93 -3.05
C THR A 352 7.66 4.92 -4.12
N LYS A 353 6.65 5.27 -4.91
CA LYS A 353 6.02 4.36 -5.87
C LYS A 353 6.90 4.03 -7.08
N TYR A 354 7.64 5.00 -7.60
CA TYR A 354 8.36 4.84 -8.86
C TYR A 354 9.87 4.71 -8.68
N TYR A 355 10.41 5.08 -7.53
CA TYR A 355 11.86 5.16 -7.30
C TYR A 355 12.33 4.46 -6.02
N GLY A 356 11.45 3.73 -5.33
CA GLY A 356 11.81 2.87 -4.20
C GLY A 356 12.28 3.60 -2.95
N PHE A 357 11.96 4.89 -2.80
CA PHE A 357 12.18 5.59 -1.53
C PHE A 357 11.20 5.07 -0.46
N GLY A 358 11.62 5.07 0.79
CA GLY A 358 10.73 4.91 1.93
C GLY A 358 10.35 6.27 2.53
N GLN A 359 9.27 6.29 3.30
CA GLN A 359 8.86 7.47 4.04
C GLN A 359 8.23 7.07 5.38
N THR A 360 8.38 7.93 6.39
CA THR A 360 7.78 7.77 7.72
C THR A 360 7.18 9.09 8.16
N GLY A 361 5.92 9.09 8.59
CA GLY A 361 5.24 10.27 9.13
C GLY A 361 4.82 11.33 8.10
N VAL A 362 5.05 11.11 6.79
CA VAL A 362 4.57 12.02 5.73
C VAL A 362 3.08 11.76 5.49
N SER A 363 2.26 12.80 5.61
CA SER A 363 0.82 12.77 5.37
C SER A 363 0.42 13.80 4.30
N ARG A 364 -0.87 13.81 3.91
CA ARG A 364 -1.40 14.80 2.95
C ARG A 364 -1.30 16.25 3.43
N SER A 365 -1.18 16.47 4.74
CA SER A 365 -1.06 17.79 5.34
C SER A 365 0.40 18.18 5.63
N THR A 366 1.37 17.31 5.33
CA THR A 366 2.79 17.63 5.53
C THR A 366 3.25 18.65 4.50
N GLU A 367 3.46 19.88 4.94
CA GLU A 367 4.09 20.95 4.17
C GLU A 367 5.38 21.37 4.88
N PRO A 368 6.54 20.81 4.48
CA PRO A 368 7.78 21.03 5.20
C PRO A 368 8.32 22.43 5.00
N SER A 369 8.72 23.06 6.10
CA SER A 369 9.46 24.32 6.10
C SER A 369 10.96 24.12 5.89
N LEU A 370 11.45 22.89 6.08
CA LEU A 370 12.86 22.52 5.97
C LEU A 370 13.04 21.04 5.62
N ILE A 371 13.96 20.76 4.68
CA ILE A 371 14.57 19.45 4.51
C ILE A 371 15.89 19.39 5.30
N PHE A 372 15.92 18.59 6.34
CA PHE A 372 17.10 18.32 7.15
C PHE A 372 17.80 17.06 6.64
N TRP A 373 18.99 17.18 6.05
CA TRP A 373 19.73 16.07 5.46
C TRP A 373 21.00 15.79 6.26
N PRO A 374 20.96 14.95 7.32
CA PRO A 374 22.16 14.55 8.03
C PRO A 374 22.89 13.47 7.26
N HIS A 375 24.22 13.56 7.26
CA HIS A 375 25.05 12.57 6.62
C HIS A 375 26.41 12.43 7.30
N ARG A 376 26.87 11.19 7.49
CA ARG A 376 28.22 10.95 8.01
C ARG A 376 29.27 11.26 6.95
N LEU A 377 30.19 12.17 7.27
CA LEU A 377 31.24 12.60 6.35
C LEU A 377 32.08 11.41 5.85
N ARG A 378 32.17 11.30 4.52
CA ARG A 378 32.93 10.29 3.78
C ARG A 378 33.13 10.76 2.33
N SER A 379 33.85 10.01 1.51
CA SER A 379 33.98 10.32 0.08
C SER A 379 32.63 10.25 -0.65
N PRO A 380 32.36 11.14 -1.64
CA PRO A 380 31.12 11.09 -2.42
C PRO A 380 30.97 9.77 -3.19
N HIS A 381 29.76 9.24 -3.26
CA HIS A 381 29.43 7.96 -3.90
C HIS A 381 27.99 8.01 -4.43
N LEU A 382 27.63 7.08 -5.32
CA LEU A 382 26.39 7.15 -6.10
C LEU A 382 25.13 7.34 -5.27
N ILE A 383 25.01 6.68 -4.12
CA ILE A 383 23.85 6.85 -3.25
C ILE A 383 23.77 8.25 -2.62
N HIS A 384 24.88 8.97 -2.44
CA HIS A 384 24.81 10.40 -2.07
C HIS A 384 24.24 11.23 -3.23
N GLY A 385 24.60 10.88 -4.46
CA GLY A 385 24.01 11.45 -5.66
C GLY A 385 22.51 11.24 -5.70
N VAL A 386 22.05 10.02 -5.42
CA VAL A 386 20.61 9.70 -5.34
C VAL A 386 19.90 10.48 -4.23
N HIS A 387 20.48 10.61 -3.04
CA HIS A 387 19.93 11.51 -2.01
C HIS A 387 19.85 12.95 -2.54
N ALA A 388 20.90 13.42 -3.23
CA ALA A 388 20.89 14.76 -3.83
C ALA A 388 19.77 14.90 -4.87
N LEU A 389 19.46 13.90 -5.69
CA LEU A 389 18.33 13.95 -6.62
C LEU A 389 16.99 14.19 -5.90
N ALA A 390 16.73 13.48 -4.80
CA ALA A 390 15.54 13.74 -3.98
C ALA A 390 15.57 15.14 -3.36
N ALA A 391 16.73 15.59 -2.88
CA ALA A 391 16.90 16.93 -2.33
C ALA A 391 16.69 18.04 -3.38
N VAL A 392 17.12 17.83 -4.64
CA VAL A 392 16.85 18.74 -5.76
C VAL A 392 15.37 18.85 -6.02
N LEU A 393 14.64 17.73 -6.02
CA LEU A 393 13.20 17.72 -6.19
C LEU A 393 12.52 18.63 -5.16
N PHE A 394 12.92 18.55 -3.88
CA PHE A 394 12.38 19.40 -2.82
C PHE A 394 12.84 20.87 -2.93
N SER A 395 14.09 21.11 -3.32
CA SER A 395 14.60 22.47 -3.61
C SER A 395 13.79 23.15 -4.72
N LYS A 396 13.39 22.42 -5.77
CA LYS A 396 12.51 22.91 -6.85
C LYS A 396 11.11 23.29 -6.37
N MET A 397 10.66 22.73 -5.24
CA MET A 397 9.40 23.13 -4.58
C MET A 397 9.56 24.39 -3.72
N GLY A 398 10.76 24.99 -3.67
CA GLY A 398 11.06 26.14 -2.83
C GLY A 398 11.36 25.80 -1.37
N ILE A 399 11.48 24.52 -1.03
CA ILE A 399 11.77 24.09 0.34
C ILE A 399 13.28 24.21 0.59
N PRO A 400 13.72 24.92 1.65
CA PRO A 400 15.13 24.97 2.02
C PRO A 400 15.70 23.59 2.32
N VAL A 401 16.92 23.32 1.86
CA VAL A 401 17.64 22.07 2.12
C VAL A 401 18.92 22.38 2.88
N GLU A 402 19.10 21.76 4.05
CA GLU A 402 20.36 21.82 4.80
C GLU A 402 21.02 20.44 4.87
N LEU A 403 22.26 20.35 4.40
CA LEU A 403 23.12 19.17 4.52
C LEU A 403 24.02 19.29 5.75
N HIS A 404 23.88 18.36 6.69
CA HIS A 404 24.63 18.32 7.95
C HIS A 404 25.64 17.19 7.96
N LEU A 405 26.92 17.53 7.82
CA LEU A 405 28.02 16.57 7.75
C LEU A 405 28.55 16.22 9.14
N ASP A 406 28.31 14.99 9.60
CA ASP A 406 28.91 14.44 10.82
C ASP A 406 30.37 14.05 10.56
N ASP A 407 31.26 14.93 11.01
CA ASP A 407 32.72 14.81 10.95
C ASP A 407 33.36 14.59 12.33
N THR A 408 32.56 14.29 13.37
CA THR A 408 33.01 14.13 14.76
C THR A 408 34.01 12.99 14.97
N GLY A 409 34.06 12.04 14.03
CA GLY A 409 34.98 10.89 14.05
C GLY A 409 36.20 11.01 13.13
N ILE A 410 36.46 12.18 12.53
CA ILE A 410 37.55 12.37 11.56
C ILE A 410 38.49 13.47 12.05
N PHE A 411 39.80 13.20 12.02
CA PHE A 411 40.82 14.18 12.39
C PHE A 411 40.97 15.28 11.32
N GLU A 412 41.18 16.52 11.77
CA GLU A 412 41.67 17.61 10.90
C GLU A 412 43.13 17.36 10.49
N PRO A 413 43.57 17.77 9.27
CA PRO A 413 42.89 18.55 8.22
C PRO A 413 42.07 17.72 7.22
N ASN A 414 42.04 16.39 7.40
CA ASN A 414 41.40 15.49 6.45
C ASN A 414 39.87 15.69 6.40
N ALA A 415 39.24 15.98 7.55
CA ALA A 415 37.81 16.29 7.62
C ALA A 415 37.44 17.49 6.72
N SER A 416 38.18 18.60 6.81
CA SER A 416 37.94 19.79 5.98
C SER A 416 38.06 19.50 4.48
N ARG A 417 39.10 18.76 4.06
CA ARG A 417 39.30 18.40 2.64
C ARG A 417 38.19 17.48 2.11
N VAL A 418 37.79 16.48 2.89
CA VAL A 418 36.71 15.56 2.48
C VAL A 418 35.37 16.28 2.43
N ALA A 419 35.10 17.20 3.37
CA ALA A 419 33.88 18.01 3.38
C ALA A 419 33.81 18.95 2.17
N ALA A 420 34.92 19.59 1.78
CA ALA A 420 34.98 20.44 0.59
C ALA A 420 34.63 19.65 -0.68
N ARG A 421 35.26 18.49 -0.90
CA ARG A 421 34.95 17.60 -2.03
C ARG A 421 33.51 17.11 -2.02
N PHE A 422 32.96 16.82 -0.84
CA PHE A 422 31.57 16.41 -0.72
C PHE A 422 30.60 17.55 -1.08
N LYS A 423 30.88 18.76 -0.60
CA LYS A 423 30.11 19.96 -0.93
C LYS A 423 30.16 20.22 -2.44
N GLU A 424 31.34 20.22 -3.05
CA GLU A 424 31.51 20.37 -4.50
C GLU A 424 30.70 19.33 -5.28
N ALA A 425 30.74 18.06 -4.83
CA ALA A 425 30.00 17.01 -5.49
C ALA A 425 28.48 17.20 -5.44
N VAL A 426 27.95 17.57 -4.27
CA VAL A 426 26.51 17.84 -4.08
C VAL A 426 26.08 19.08 -4.89
N SER A 427 26.89 20.15 -4.89
CA SER A 427 26.63 21.33 -5.69
C SER A 427 26.55 21.00 -7.18
N ALA A 428 27.48 20.20 -7.70
CA ALA A 428 27.46 19.76 -9.10
C ALA A 428 26.16 19.02 -9.45
N TRP A 429 25.73 18.07 -8.61
CA TRP A 429 24.49 17.32 -8.84
C TRP A 429 23.25 18.22 -8.82
N PHE A 430 23.21 19.20 -7.91
CA PHE A 430 22.13 20.19 -7.87
C PHE A 430 22.10 21.07 -9.13
N SER A 431 23.26 21.58 -9.56
CA SER A 431 23.38 22.44 -10.73
C SER A 431 22.97 21.73 -12.02
N VAL A 432 23.45 20.50 -12.24
CA VAL A 432 23.14 19.68 -13.42
C VAL A 432 21.64 19.39 -13.50
N CYS A 433 21.01 19.14 -12.37
CA CYS A 433 19.57 18.88 -12.31
C CYS A 433 18.73 20.17 -12.30
N GLY A 434 19.35 21.35 -12.36
CA GLY A 434 18.66 22.64 -12.43
C GLY A 434 17.93 23.01 -11.15
N ALA A 435 18.51 22.71 -9.99
CA ALA A 435 17.97 23.17 -8.71
C ALA A 435 18.01 24.72 -8.64
N PRO A 436 16.95 25.38 -8.16
CA PRO A 436 16.93 26.83 -8.01
C PRO A 436 17.82 27.33 -6.86
N ARG A 437 18.06 26.48 -5.85
CA ARG A 437 18.90 26.79 -4.69
C ARG A 437 19.77 25.58 -4.33
N LEU A 438 21.06 25.83 -4.13
CA LEU A 438 22.01 24.85 -3.60
C LEU A 438 21.75 24.60 -2.10
N PRO A 439 22.04 23.40 -1.58
CA PRO A 439 21.85 23.12 -0.17
C PRO A 439 22.88 23.89 0.66
N GLU A 440 22.47 24.37 1.83
CA GLU A 440 23.41 24.92 2.80
C GLU A 440 24.12 23.75 3.50
N VAL A 441 25.45 23.81 3.58
CA VAL A 441 26.27 22.71 4.10
C VAL A 441 26.88 23.12 5.43
N PHE A 442 26.61 22.33 6.47
CA PHE A 442 27.10 22.54 7.82
C PHE A 442 27.95 21.36 8.28
N ARG A 443 28.97 21.62 9.09
CA ARG A 443 29.79 20.58 9.71
C ARG A 443 29.51 20.50 11.20
N MET A 444 29.40 19.28 11.70
CA MET A 444 29.07 19.01 13.10
C MET A 444 30.13 19.58 14.06
N ASN A 445 31.41 19.40 13.78
CA ASN A 445 32.47 19.95 14.63
C ASN A 445 32.47 21.49 14.66
N GLU A 446 32.13 22.15 13.55
CA GLU A 446 32.02 23.61 13.50
C GLU A 446 30.85 24.10 14.35
N LEU A 447 29.70 23.42 14.25
CA LEU A 447 28.53 23.65 15.12
C LEU A 447 28.87 23.45 16.60
N LEU A 448 29.57 22.37 16.95
CA LEU A 448 29.94 22.09 18.34
C LEU A 448 30.94 23.12 18.89
N ARG A 449 31.80 23.70 18.04
CA ARG A 449 32.77 24.75 18.41
C ARG A 449 32.15 26.14 18.49
N SER A 450 31.06 26.40 17.77
CA SER A 450 30.37 27.70 17.81
C SER A 450 29.55 27.90 19.09
N MET A 451 29.28 26.84 19.85
CA MET A 451 28.58 26.91 21.13
C MET A 451 29.54 27.10 22.30
N SER A 452 29.11 27.85 23.32
CA SER A 452 29.79 27.84 24.61
C SER A 452 29.79 26.44 25.21
N GLU A 453 30.81 26.09 25.99
CA GLU A 453 30.86 24.77 26.66
C GLU A 453 29.65 24.55 27.57
N PRO A 454 29.22 25.52 28.42
CA PRO A 454 28.03 25.36 29.25
C PRO A 454 26.76 25.07 28.44
N ASP A 455 26.51 25.83 27.36
CA ASP A 455 25.31 25.66 26.54
C ASP A 455 25.30 24.31 25.82
N ARG A 456 26.45 23.94 25.24
CA ARG A 456 26.62 22.66 24.56
C ARG A 456 26.38 21.49 25.51
N SER A 457 26.96 21.55 26.70
CA SER A 457 26.81 20.51 27.73
C SER A 457 25.37 20.41 28.23
N ALA A 458 24.69 21.54 28.47
CA ALA A 458 23.29 21.56 28.90
C ALA A 458 22.34 20.97 27.83
N ARG A 459 22.51 21.34 26.55
CA ARG A 459 21.69 20.81 25.45
C ARG A 459 21.93 19.31 25.23
N LEU A 460 23.19 18.88 25.15
CA LEU A 460 23.52 17.46 24.99
C LEU A 460 23.03 16.62 26.17
N TRP A 461 23.09 17.13 27.40
CA TRP A 461 22.55 16.45 28.56
C TRP A 461 21.03 16.28 28.48
N THR A 462 20.31 17.32 28.02
CA THR A 462 18.86 17.26 27.80
C THR A 462 18.49 16.21 26.74
N LEU A 463 19.23 16.22 25.61
CA LEU A 463 19.06 15.22 24.55
C LEU A 463 19.38 13.81 25.05
N ALA A 464 20.45 13.64 25.84
CA ALA A 464 20.84 12.35 26.42
C ALA A 464 19.77 11.81 27.36
N ASN A 465 19.20 12.64 28.24
CA ASN A 465 18.11 12.22 29.14
C ASN A 465 16.86 11.77 28.39
N SER A 466 16.61 12.34 27.21
CA SER A 466 15.50 11.92 26.36
C SER A 466 15.82 10.66 25.55
N PHE A 467 17.04 10.56 24.99
CA PHE A 467 17.46 9.42 24.16
C PHE A 467 17.65 8.14 24.98
N TYR A 468 18.21 8.26 26.19
CA TYR A 468 18.43 7.18 27.16
C TYR A 468 17.33 7.11 28.22
N ALA A 469 16.16 7.68 27.95
CA ALA A 469 15.04 7.65 28.88
C ALA A 469 14.63 6.21 29.20
N PRO A 470 14.16 5.91 30.43
CA PRO A 470 13.66 4.58 30.79
C PRO A 470 12.49 4.08 29.94
N THR A 471 11.81 4.98 29.24
CA THR A 471 10.70 4.68 28.31
C THR A 471 11.17 4.13 26.97
N ASN A 472 12.45 4.27 26.63
CA ASN A 472 13.02 3.78 25.38
C ASN A 472 13.63 2.39 25.59
N TYR A 473 13.34 1.45 24.70
CA TYR A 473 13.94 0.12 24.76
C TYR A 473 15.45 0.18 24.46
N VAL A 474 16.26 -0.51 25.28
CA VAL A 474 17.73 -0.50 25.13
C VAL A 474 18.18 -0.96 23.73
N PHE A 475 17.50 -1.96 23.15
CA PHE A 475 17.81 -2.44 21.80
C PHE A 475 17.56 -1.36 20.75
N ASP A 476 16.51 -0.56 20.92
CA ASP A 476 16.17 0.53 20.01
C ASP A 476 17.22 1.64 20.05
N THR A 477 17.64 2.02 21.25
CA THR A 477 18.70 3.00 21.48
C THR A 477 20.04 2.54 20.90
N LEU A 478 20.41 1.27 21.10
CA LEU A 478 21.65 0.71 20.56
C LEU A 478 21.62 0.54 19.04
N ALA A 479 20.46 0.19 18.47
CA ALA A 479 20.25 0.11 17.03
C ALA A 479 20.30 1.49 16.39
N ALA A 480 19.64 2.50 16.99
CA ALA A 480 19.71 3.90 16.56
C ALA A 480 21.14 4.46 16.59
N ALA A 481 21.94 4.08 17.60
CA ALA A 481 23.37 4.42 17.67
C ALA A 481 24.26 3.58 16.74
N LYS A 482 23.69 2.61 16.00
CA LYS A 482 24.40 1.67 15.12
C LYS A 482 25.51 0.90 15.87
N VAL A 483 25.29 0.62 17.15
CA VAL A 483 26.17 -0.19 18.01
C VAL A 483 25.91 -1.68 17.75
N ILE A 484 24.64 -2.03 17.55
CA ILE A 484 24.20 -3.36 17.16
C ILE A 484 23.64 -3.34 15.73
N ASN A 485 23.71 -4.48 15.05
CA ASN A 485 23.01 -4.72 13.80
C ASN A 485 21.92 -5.77 14.06
N THR A 486 20.67 -5.42 13.77
CA THR A 486 19.58 -6.39 13.65
C THR A 486 19.65 -7.03 12.27
N ARG A 487 19.64 -8.37 12.24
CA ARG A 487 19.53 -9.16 11.00
C ARG A 487 18.07 -9.59 10.81
N ASP A 488 17.72 -9.93 9.57
CA ASP A 488 16.36 -10.34 9.17
C ASP A 488 15.90 -11.64 9.87
N ASP A 489 16.82 -12.40 10.46
CA ASP A 489 16.56 -13.60 11.28
C ASP A 489 16.35 -13.28 12.78
N ASN A 490 16.16 -12.01 13.14
CA ASN A 490 16.12 -11.51 14.52
C ASN A 490 17.38 -11.77 15.35
N SER A 491 18.51 -12.17 14.73
CA SER A 491 19.78 -12.27 15.45
C SER A 491 20.40 -10.88 15.64
N VAL A 492 20.95 -10.66 16.84
CA VAL A 492 21.64 -9.41 17.20
C VAL A 492 23.14 -9.64 17.08
N ASN A 493 23.78 -8.92 16.17
CA ASN A 493 25.24 -8.86 16.12
C ASN A 493 25.71 -7.59 16.84
N VAL A 494 26.62 -7.75 17.81
CA VAL A 494 27.31 -6.66 18.49
C VAL A 494 28.75 -6.59 17.96
N PRO A 495 29.00 -5.91 16.82
CA PRO A 495 30.35 -5.73 16.34
C PRO A 495 31.19 -4.94 17.36
N HIS A 496 32.51 -5.10 17.32
CA HIS A 496 33.43 -4.22 18.05
C HIS A 496 33.21 -2.78 17.59
N SER A 497 32.41 -2.04 18.38
CA SER A 497 31.94 -0.70 18.06
C SER A 497 32.64 0.30 18.98
N PRO A 498 33.22 1.38 18.43
CA PRO A 498 33.85 2.38 19.26
C PRO A 498 32.80 3.12 20.09
N ALA A 499 33.17 3.46 21.34
CA ALA A 499 32.25 4.03 22.32
C ALA A 499 31.52 5.29 21.82
N HIS A 500 32.18 6.13 21.01
CA HIS A 500 31.59 7.38 20.51
C HIS A 500 30.35 7.20 19.65
N LYS A 501 30.07 5.98 19.13
CA LYS A 501 28.83 5.70 18.39
C LYS A 501 27.57 6.03 19.20
N VAL A 502 27.59 5.82 20.51
CA VAL A 502 26.47 6.14 21.41
C VAL A 502 26.16 7.64 21.44
N LEU A 503 27.15 8.49 21.14
CA LEU A 503 26.98 9.95 21.15
C LEU A 503 26.47 10.50 19.81
N ARG A 504 26.57 9.74 18.71
CA ARG A 504 26.24 10.25 17.36
C ARG A 504 24.78 10.66 17.19
N PRO A 505 23.78 9.91 17.69
CA PRO A 505 22.40 10.36 17.66
C PRO A 505 22.22 11.72 18.33
N LEU A 506 22.91 11.95 19.47
CA LEU A 506 22.84 13.20 20.21
C LEU A 506 23.40 14.37 19.40
N TYR A 507 24.53 14.18 18.71
CA TYR A 507 25.07 15.22 17.83
C TYR A 507 24.14 15.52 16.66
N THR A 508 23.56 14.49 16.05
CA THR A 508 22.60 14.66 14.95
C THR A 508 21.35 15.40 15.40
N TRP A 509 20.82 15.05 16.57
CA TRP A 509 19.68 15.73 17.20
C TRP A 509 20.01 17.17 17.58
N LEU A 510 21.21 17.44 18.08
CA LEU A 510 21.67 18.80 18.36
C LEU A 510 21.75 19.64 17.08
N ALA A 511 22.24 19.07 15.98
CA ALA A 511 22.26 19.74 14.68
C ALA A 511 20.86 20.06 14.17
N LEU A 512 19.89 19.14 14.36
CA LEU A 512 18.49 19.40 14.05
C LEU A 512 17.94 20.55 14.91
N GLU A 513 18.12 20.52 16.24
CA GLU A 513 17.65 21.64 17.08
C GLU A 513 18.28 22.97 16.67
N ASN A 514 19.55 23.00 16.26
CA ASN A 514 20.16 24.22 15.75
C ASN A 514 19.64 24.67 14.39
N ALA A 515 19.28 23.74 13.51
CA ALA A 515 18.59 24.07 12.28
C ALA A 515 17.21 24.66 12.58
N LEU A 516 16.47 24.07 13.51
CA LEU A 516 15.18 24.59 13.98
C LEU A 516 15.33 26.00 14.57
N ASP A 517 16.36 26.25 15.37
CA ASP A 517 16.66 27.58 15.94
C ASP A 517 16.96 28.61 14.83
N ARG A 518 17.80 28.26 13.84
CA ARG A 518 18.16 29.13 12.71
C ARG A 518 16.96 29.54 11.86
N HIS A 519 16.03 28.62 11.63
CA HIS A 519 14.81 28.89 10.86
C HIS A 519 13.64 29.40 11.71
N GLY A 520 13.83 29.59 13.03
CA GLY A 520 12.78 30.04 13.94
C GLY A 520 11.64 29.04 14.15
N LEU A 521 11.89 27.75 13.91
CA LEU A 521 10.88 26.69 13.89
C LEU A 521 10.71 25.95 15.22
N GLY A 522 11.65 26.08 16.17
CA GLY A 522 11.73 25.25 17.38
C GLY A 522 10.55 25.30 18.37
N LYS A 523 9.52 26.12 18.11
CA LYS A 523 8.28 26.21 18.89
C LYS A 523 7.02 26.36 18.04
N SER A 524 7.11 26.20 16.72
CA SER A 524 5.98 26.42 15.81
C SER A 524 5.18 25.15 15.62
N ASP A 525 3.90 25.17 16.01
CA ASP A 525 2.93 24.08 15.76
C ASP A 525 2.57 23.94 14.27
N GLU A 526 2.86 24.96 13.46
CA GLU A 526 2.53 25.01 12.03
C GLU A 526 3.70 24.61 11.14
N ALA A 527 4.93 24.56 11.67
CA ALA A 527 6.10 24.16 10.91
C ALA A 527 6.21 22.64 10.87
N ALA A 528 6.59 22.06 9.72
CA ALA A 528 6.96 20.66 9.63
C ALA A 528 8.41 20.55 9.14
N VAL A 529 9.15 19.56 9.65
CA VAL A 529 10.51 19.26 9.15
C VAL A 529 10.53 17.84 8.61
N VAL A 530 11.17 17.69 7.45
CA VAL A 530 11.39 16.37 6.84
C VAL A 530 12.87 16.07 6.87
N THR A 531 13.22 14.89 7.37
CA THR A 531 14.57 14.35 7.30
C THR A 531 14.79 13.62 5.98
N LEU A 532 15.97 13.77 5.38
CA LEU A 532 16.41 13.01 4.23
C LEU A 532 17.63 12.16 4.60
N GLY A 533 17.58 10.85 4.41
CA GLY A 533 18.69 9.99 4.81
C GLY A 533 18.54 8.52 4.41
N GLY A 534 19.23 7.64 5.13
CA GLY A 534 19.16 6.20 4.92
C GLY A 534 18.08 5.53 5.78
N GLN A 535 17.61 4.35 5.35
CA GLN A 535 16.71 3.52 6.18
C GLN A 535 17.32 3.17 7.55
N ASP A 536 18.66 3.05 7.63
CA ASP A 536 19.38 2.73 8.86
C ASP A 536 19.39 3.86 9.91
N GLU A 537 18.83 5.03 9.57
CA GLU A 537 18.64 6.16 10.49
C GLU A 537 17.21 6.22 11.05
N GLN A 538 16.26 5.43 10.54
CA GLN A 538 14.85 5.52 10.93
C GLN A 538 14.64 5.30 12.42
N LYS A 539 15.35 4.35 13.02
CA LYS A 539 15.23 4.07 14.46
C LYS A 539 15.62 5.27 15.33
N MET A 540 16.62 6.05 14.90
CA MET A 540 17.00 7.29 15.57
C MET A 540 15.89 8.35 15.45
N TRP A 541 15.20 8.42 14.32
CA TRP A 541 14.08 9.35 14.13
C TRP A 541 12.80 8.92 14.85
N ASP A 542 12.56 7.61 15.00
CA ASP A 542 11.47 7.09 15.83
C ASP A 542 11.62 7.52 17.29
N LEU A 543 12.84 7.41 17.83
CA LEU A 543 13.16 7.87 19.18
C LEU A 543 12.99 9.40 19.32
N TRP A 544 13.28 10.18 18.27
CA TRP A 544 13.03 11.62 18.27
C TRP A 544 11.53 11.92 18.33
N ARG A 545 10.74 11.27 17.46
CA ARG A 545 9.29 11.44 17.40
C ARG A 545 8.60 11.08 18.72
N ALA A 546 9.08 10.02 19.39
CA ALA A 546 8.55 9.59 20.69
C ALA A 546 8.69 10.65 21.81
N ARG A 547 9.57 11.65 21.64
CA ARG A 547 9.76 12.76 22.59
C ARG A 547 8.62 13.80 22.52
N ASN A 548 7.61 13.66 21.65
CA ASN A 548 6.56 14.67 21.40
C ASN A 548 7.15 16.07 21.14
N SER A 549 8.20 16.12 20.31
CA SER A 549 8.88 17.37 19.99
C SER A 549 8.13 18.15 18.90
N ASN A 550 8.06 19.47 19.07
CA ASN A 550 7.54 20.41 18.09
C ASN A 550 8.72 21.12 17.41
N PRO A 551 8.81 21.19 16.07
CA PRO A 551 7.83 20.80 15.05
C PRO A 551 7.73 19.28 14.79
N PRO A 552 6.60 18.80 14.22
CA PRO A 552 6.47 17.43 13.73
C PRO A 552 7.59 17.07 12.74
N LEU A 553 8.18 15.88 12.95
CA LEU A 553 9.30 15.36 12.16
C LEU A 553 8.87 14.17 11.30
N SER A 554 8.96 14.33 9.98
CA SER A 554 8.79 13.25 9.02
C SER A 554 10.14 12.80 8.45
N SER A 555 10.16 11.68 7.74
CA SER A 555 11.38 11.14 7.12
C SER A 555 11.08 10.68 5.70
N VAL A 556 11.99 10.99 4.78
CA VAL A 556 12.10 10.39 3.44
C VAL A 556 13.47 9.75 3.36
N TYR A 557 13.57 8.51 2.91
CA TYR A 557 14.84 7.79 2.96
C TYR A 557 15.03 6.84 1.80
N VAL A 558 16.29 6.56 1.47
CA VAL A 558 16.59 5.47 0.53
C VAL A 558 16.56 4.15 1.29
N ARG A 559 15.76 3.20 0.79
CA ARG A 559 15.67 1.84 1.34
C ARG A 559 17.03 1.14 1.26
N ARG A 560 17.27 0.24 2.21
CA ARG A 560 18.48 -0.59 2.22
C ARG A 560 18.44 -1.52 1.01
N LEU A 561 19.44 -1.41 0.14
CA LEU A 561 19.65 -2.37 -0.95
C LEU A 561 20.53 -3.51 -0.43
N VAL A 562 19.99 -4.71 -0.48
CA VAL A 562 20.71 -5.94 -0.14
C VAL A 562 21.00 -6.67 -1.45
N ALA A 563 22.25 -6.70 -1.93
CA ALA A 563 22.74 -7.60 -3.00
C ALA A 563 24.28 -7.50 -3.07
N LEU A 564 25.10 -8.55 -3.15
CA LEU A 564 25.11 -9.77 -4.00
C LEU A 564 25.52 -11.03 -3.17
N ALA A 565 25.88 -12.15 -3.84
CA ALA A 565 26.24 -13.51 -3.38
C ALA A 565 26.97 -13.73 -2.05
N ASP A 566 27.58 -12.69 -1.50
CA ASP A 566 28.43 -12.69 -0.31
C ASP A 566 27.78 -11.97 0.89
N GLY A 567 26.56 -11.45 0.73
CA GLY A 567 25.84 -10.72 1.76
C GLY A 567 26.41 -9.32 2.05
N ARG A 568 27.33 -8.80 1.22
CA ARG A 568 27.88 -7.46 1.40
C ARG A 568 26.91 -6.39 0.92
N ASN A 569 27.01 -5.24 1.56
CA ASN A 569 26.15 -4.10 1.30
C ASN A 569 26.69 -3.31 0.10
N LEU A 570 25.82 -2.96 -0.85
CA LEU A 570 26.15 -2.09 -1.98
C LEU A 570 26.86 -0.80 -1.56
N TRP A 571 26.51 -0.26 -0.38
CA TRP A 571 27.11 0.94 0.21
C TRP A 571 28.61 0.82 0.52
N THR A 572 29.19 -0.38 0.40
CA THR A 572 30.61 -0.65 0.66
C THR A 572 31.43 -0.86 -0.60
N HIS A 573 30.81 -0.79 -1.79
CA HIS A 573 31.49 -1.07 -3.04
C HIS A 573 32.24 0.15 -3.58
N GLU A 574 33.57 0.07 -3.65
CA GLU A 574 34.43 1.22 -4.02
C GLU A 574 34.18 1.72 -5.45
N SER A 575 33.77 0.85 -6.37
CA SER A 575 33.42 1.21 -7.76
C SER A 575 32.24 2.19 -7.90
N LEU A 576 31.54 2.49 -6.80
CA LEU A 576 30.45 3.48 -6.78
C LEU A 576 30.91 4.84 -6.26
N ASN A 577 32.20 5.01 -5.94
CA ASN A 577 32.75 6.26 -5.48
C ASN A 577 32.94 7.23 -6.66
N ARG A 578 32.57 8.50 -6.44
CA ARG A 578 32.68 9.56 -7.47
C ARG A 578 34.11 9.73 -7.96
N ASP A 579 35.08 9.68 -7.05
CA ASP A 579 36.46 10.06 -7.33
C ASP A 579 37.43 8.87 -7.30
N ALA A 580 36.93 7.66 -7.56
CA ALA A 580 37.78 6.50 -7.71
C ALA A 580 38.72 6.69 -8.91
N THR A 581 39.96 6.20 -8.83
CA THR A 581 40.98 6.32 -9.89
C THR A 581 40.62 5.61 -11.21
N TYR A 582 39.44 4.99 -11.29
CA TYR A 582 38.96 4.11 -12.37
C TYR A 582 37.51 4.44 -12.83
N HIS A 583 37.01 5.65 -12.53
CA HIS A 583 35.76 6.33 -12.97
C HIS A 583 34.69 5.55 -13.76
N VAL A 584 34.56 5.74 -15.09
CA VAL A 584 33.39 5.30 -15.87
C VAL A 584 33.49 3.83 -16.26
N ASP A 585 34.71 3.35 -16.49
CA ASP A 585 34.94 1.96 -16.90
C ASP A 585 34.71 0.97 -15.76
N ASP A 586 34.84 1.42 -14.51
CA ASP A 586 34.44 0.67 -13.34
C ASP A 586 32.92 0.53 -13.23
N LEU A 587 32.17 1.59 -13.53
CA LEU A 587 30.71 1.50 -13.55
C LEU A 587 30.26 0.53 -14.65
N LYS A 588 30.89 0.58 -15.83
CA LYS A 588 30.68 -0.41 -16.89
C LYS A 588 31.05 -1.82 -16.45
N ARG A 589 32.16 -2.00 -15.72
CA ARG A 589 32.59 -3.31 -15.21
C ARG A 589 31.62 -3.83 -14.16
N PHE A 590 31.17 -2.96 -13.26
CA PHE A 590 30.23 -3.26 -12.20
C PHE A 590 28.88 -3.70 -12.75
N VAL A 591 28.32 -2.95 -13.71
CA VAL A 591 27.07 -3.31 -14.41
C VAL A 591 27.22 -4.64 -15.14
N ARG A 592 28.36 -4.88 -15.83
CA ARG A 592 28.64 -6.18 -16.46
C ARG A 592 28.77 -7.33 -15.46
N GLN A 593 29.43 -7.12 -14.32
CA GLN A 593 29.56 -8.13 -13.27
C GLN A 593 28.21 -8.46 -12.63
N ALA A 594 27.36 -7.46 -12.39
CA ALA A 594 26.00 -7.68 -11.91
C ALA A 594 25.16 -8.46 -12.95
N GLN A 595 25.36 -8.22 -14.24
CA GLN A 595 24.67 -8.95 -15.31
C GLN A 595 25.12 -10.41 -15.44
N ALA A 596 26.38 -10.72 -15.15
CA ALA A 596 26.92 -12.07 -15.24
C ALA A 596 26.29 -13.08 -14.24
N ASP A 597 25.65 -12.61 -13.17
CA ASP A 597 24.86 -13.43 -12.25
C ASP A 597 23.43 -12.86 -12.13
N PRO A 598 22.52 -13.19 -13.07
CA PRO A 598 21.16 -12.66 -13.10
C PRO A 598 20.36 -12.96 -11.83
N SER A 599 20.68 -14.05 -11.13
CA SER A 599 19.99 -14.43 -9.89
C SER A 599 20.30 -13.50 -8.72
N LYS A 600 21.35 -12.68 -8.83
CA LYS A 600 21.82 -11.81 -7.74
C LYS A 600 21.94 -10.35 -8.14
N GLY A 601 22.27 -10.05 -9.39
CA GLY A 601 22.48 -8.68 -9.86
C GLY A 601 21.24 -8.00 -10.46
N ASN A 602 20.13 -8.71 -10.63
CA ASN A 602 18.94 -8.15 -11.26
C ASN A 602 18.33 -6.99 -10.46
N ASP A 603 18.17 -7.13 -9.15
CA ASP A 603 17.60 -6.09 -8.29
C ASP A 603 18.48 -4.84 -8.24
N LEU A 604 19.80 -5.06 -8.30
CA LEU A 604 20.79 -4.00 -8.35
C LEU A 604 20.73 -3.25 -9.67
N LEU A 605 20.65 -3.96 -10.80
CA LEU A 605 20.53 -3.34 -12.12
C LEU A 605 19.19 -2.61 -12.28
N GLU A 606 18.11 -3.16 -11.73
CA GLU A 606 16.80 -2.51 -11.65
C GLU A 606 16.89 -1.21 -10.84
N TRP A 607 17.58 -1.21 -9.71
CA TRP A 607 17.82 -0.01 -8.92
C TRP A 607 18.64 1.03 -9.68
N PHE A 608 19.69 0.62 -10.38
CA PHE A 608 20.51 1.49 -11.23
C PHE A 608 19.67 2.19 -12.29
N PHE A 609 18.90 1.40 -13.04
CA PHE A 609 18.02 1.92 -14.08
C PHE A 609 16.95 2.84 -13.50
N THR A 610 16.28 2.43 -12.42
CA THR A 610 15.14 3.15 -11.87
C THR A 610 15.56 4.43 -11.15
N VAL A 611 16.59 4.35 -10.30
CA VAL A 611 16.94 5.43 -9.38
C VAL A 611 18.13 6.24 -9.86
N ALA A 612 19.17 5.62 -10.41
CA ALA A 612 20.33 6.38 -10.88
C ALA A 612 20.15 6.96 -12.29
N VAL A 613 19.25 6.38 -13.11
CA VAL A 613 19.01 6.87 -14.48
C VAL A 613 17.67 7.59 -14.59
N ARG A 614 16.54 6.90 -14.32
CA ARG A 614 15.22 7.50 -14.54
C ARG A 614 14.92 8.64 -13.58
N LEU A 615 15.22 8.52 -12.28
CA LEU A 615 15.01 9.64 -11.35
C LEU A 615 15.84 10.85 -11.75
N ALA A 616 17.10 10.67 -12.17
CA ALA A 616 17.96 11.76 -12.60
C ALA A 616 17.38 12.47 -13.84
N ALA A 617 16.96 11.72 -14.86
CA ALA A 617 16.29 12.28 -16.03
C ALA A 617 15.02 13.06 -15.65
N THR A 618 14.17 12.48 -14.79
CA THR A 618 12.92 13.11 -14.33
C THR A 618 13.18 14.39 -13.53
N VAL A 619 14.09 14.35 -12.55
CA VAL A 619 14.38 15.49 -11.68
C VAL A 619 15.09 16.59 -12.42
N SER A 620 15.81 16.29 -13.51
CA SER A 620 16.60 17.27 -14.25
C SER A 620 15.82 18.15 -15.23
N ASP A 621 14.50 17.97 -15.37
CA ASP A 621 13.69 18.62 -16.42
C ASP A 621 14.30 18.44 -17.82
N ALA A 622 14.70 17.19 -18.14
CA ALA A 622 15.36 16.80 -19.40
C ALA A 622 16.78 17.35 -19.65
N ARG A 623 17.43 17.96 -18.65
CA ARG A 623 18.87 18.34 -18.74
C ARG A 623 19.80 17.12 -18.70
N VAL A 624 19.39 16.06 -18.00
CA VAL A 624 20.05 14.75 -18.02
C VAL A 624 19.33 13.89 -19.04
N ALA A 625 20.08 13.41 -20.04
CA ALA A 625 19.54 12.61 -21.12
C ALA A 625 18.88 11.33 -20.60
N GLN A 626 17.77 10.94 -21.23
CA GLN A 626 17.15 9.63 -21.00
C GLN A 626 18.08 8.51 -21.46
N LEU A 627 17.87 7.30 -20.93
CA LEU A 627 18.62 6.13 -21.38
C LEU A 627 18.25 5.79 -22.82
N VAL A 628 19.18 6.01 -23.75
CA VAL A 628 19.03 5.62 -25.16
C VAL A 628 20.01 4.50 -25.47
N HIS A 629 19.51 3.46 -26.13
CA HIS A 629 20.31 2.37 -26.68
C HIS A 629 19.84 2.09 -28.11
N ASP A 630 20.78 2.09 -29.06
CA ASP A 630 20.51 1.95 -30.49
C ASP A 630 19.40 2.87 -31.03
N GLY A 631 19.41 4.13 -30.59
CA GLY A 631 18.42 5.14 -30.99
C GLY A 631 17.03 4.97 -30.36
N ARG A 632 16.82 3.94 -29.53
CA ARG A 632 15.57 3.72 -28.78
C ARG A 632 15.73 4.17 -27.33
N VAL A 633 14.78 4.96 -26.84
CA VAL A 633 14.64 5.26 -25.41
C VAL A 633 14.18 4.00 -24.68
N LEU A 634 14.89 3.58 -23.64
CA LEU A 634 14.49 2.47 -22.79
C LEU A 634 13.59 3.00 -21.66
N ALA A 635 12.27 2.81 -21.79
CA ALA A 635 11.28 3.49 -20.96
C ALA A 635 11.02 2.79 -19.62
N ASN A 636 11.22 1.46 -19.56
CA ASN A 636 10.98 0.65 -18.38
C ASN A 636 12.06 -0.43 -18.17
N TRP A 637 12.09 -1.01 -16.97
CA TRP A 637 13.10 -2.00 -16.61
C TRP A 637 13.00 -3.27 -17.45
N GLY A 638 11.80 -3.69 -17.87
CA GLY A 638 11.63 -4.86 -18.73
C GLY A 638 12.35 -4.70 -20.07
N GLU A 639 12.21 -3.54 -20.70
CA GLU A 639 12.95 -3.20 -21.92
C GLU A 639 14.45 -3.13 -21.69
N ALA A 640 14.89 -2.49 -20.59
CA ALA A 640 16.30 -2.41 -20.25
C ALA A 640 16.90 -3.79 -19.95
N GLN A 641 16.15 -4.66 -19.28
CA GLN A 641 16.54 -6.03 -18.96
C GLN A 641 16.64 -6.89 -20.22
N LEU A 642 15.66 -6.79 -21.13
CA LEU A 642 15.70 -7.46 -22.44
C LEU A 642 16.92 -6.99 -23.24
N THR A 643 17.14 -5.67 -23.31
CA THR A 643 18.29 -5.08 -24.01
C THR A 643 19.61 -5.51 -23.37
N LEU A 644 19.70 -5.59 -22.04
CA LEU A 644 20.87 -6.12 -21.31
C LEU A 644 21.12 -7.62 -21.55
N ARG A 645 20.11 -8.38 -21.98
CA ARG A 645 20.26 -9.79 -22.37
C ARG A 645 20.69 -9.91 -23.84
N GLU A 646 20.17 -9.06 -24.71
CA GLU A 646 20.42 -9.06 -26.16
C GLU A 646 21.78 -8.45 -26.51
N ASP A 647 22.11 -7.28 -25.95
CA ASP A 647 23.43 -6.65 -26.03
C ASP A 647 23.94 -6.26 -24.63
N PRO A 648 24.49 -7.22 -23.88
CA PRO A 648 25.03 -6.96 -22.55
C PRO A 648 26.11 -5.88 -22.51
N VAL A 649 26.93 -5.76 -23.56
CA VAL A 649 28.08 -4.86 -23.57
C VAL A 649 27.64 -3.44 -23.87
N GLY A 650 26.87 -3.23 -24.94
CA GLY A 650 26.40 -1.90 -25.31
C GLY A 650 25.35 -1.38 -24.33
N ALA A 651 24.41 -2.21 -23.86
CA ALA A 651 23.41 -1.78 -22.87
C ALA A 651 24.06 -1.40 -21.52
N SER A 652 25.06 -2.16 -21.06
CA SER A 652 25.82 -1.80 -19.85
C SER A 652 26.57 -0.48 -20.01
N ALA A 653 27.13 -0.25 -21.21
CA ALA A 653 27.80 1.01 -21.52
C ALA A 653 26.80 2.18 -21.55
N SER A 654 25.63 2.02 -22.16
CA SER A 654 24.56 3.03 -22.17
C SER A 654 24.12 3.40 -20.76
N ILE A 655 23.88 2.41 -19.88
CA ILE A 655 23.50 2.66 -18.47
C ILE A 655 24.60 3.41 -17.73
N ALA A 656 25.86 2.94 -17.83
CA ALA A 656 26.98 3.57 -17.17
C ALA A 656 27.19 5.02 -17.63
N ASN A 657 27.03 5.29 -18.94
CA ASN A 657 27.13 6.63 -19.50
C ASN A 657 26.00 7.53 -19.01
N ALA A 658 24.75 7.03 -18.97
CA ALA A 658 23.61 7.79 -18.48
C ALA A 658 23.73 8.17 -16.99
N VAL A 659 24.30 7.29 -16.16
CA VAL A 659 24.60 7.63 -14.76
C VAL A 659 25.76 8.63 -14.69
N SER A 660 26.82 8.39 -15.47
CA SER A 660 28.04 9.20 -15.43
C SER A 660 27.80 10.64 -15.88
N SER A 661 26.87 10.87 -16.81
CA SER A 661 26.57 12.21 -17.36
C SER A 661 26.10 13.21 -16.31
N TRP A 662 25.48 12.76 -15.22
CA TRP A 662 25.11 13.61 -14.10
C TRP A 662 25.99 13.37 -12.87
N PHE A 663 26.37 12.11 -12.61
CA PHE A 663 27.07 11.76 -11.37
C PHE A 663 28.51 12.29 -11.33
N HIS A 664 29.18 12.35 -12.48
CA HIS A 664 30.55 12.87 -12.62
C HIS A 664 30.62 14.26 -13.24
N ALA A 665 29.47 14.93 -13.41
CA ALA A 665 29.46 16.29 -13.90
C ALA A 665 30.23 17.22 -12.94
N GLU A 666 31.00 18.14 -13.53
CA GLU A 666 31.70 19.20 -12.81
C GLU A 666 30.81 20.44 -12.70
N THR A 667 31.01 21.25 -11.66
CA THR A 667 30.35 22.56 -11.55
C THR A 667 30.94 23.50 -12.61
N GLU A 668 30.09 24.18 -13.40
CA GLU A 668 30.52 25.18 -14.40
C GLU A 668 31.19 26.44 -13.81
N GLU A 669 31.49 26.50 -12.51
CA GLU A 669 32.26 27.58 -11.91
C GLU A 669 33.77 27.30 -12.00
N THR A 670 34.33 27.38 -13.20
CA THR A 670 35.73 27.80 -13.47
C THR A 670 35.98 27.97 -14.97
N THR A 671 35.37 28.99 -15.56
CA THR A 671 35.99 29.80 -16.63
C THR A 671 35.65 31.27 -16.43
#